data_AF-A0A9P8LIS6-F1
#
_entry.id   AF-A0A9P8LIS6-F1
#
_cell.length_a   1.000
_cell.length_b   1.000
_cell.length_c   1.000
_cell.angle_alpha   90.00
_cell.angle_beta   90.00
_cell.angle_gamma   90.00
#
_symmetry.space_group_name_H-M   'P 1'
#
loop_
_entity.id
_entity.type
_entity.pdbx_description
1 polymer ?
#
loop_
_entity_poly.entity_id
_entity_poly.type
_entity_poly.pdbx_seq_one_letter_code
_entity_poly.pdbx_strand_id
1 'polypeptide(L)'
;MFGILQGQTPAKQTATDTINTLSSRLLNAALLEDRRAAILGLRSFAKQYPASVASGSLRGLISSLAKDAEDVDTVKVVLETLLMLFNPDEKSLQSLKLIDCKLKPEASDDIALWLADEFTQRQDNITVLLDLLDTQDPHSRLYSLQLLSAILSARPDRTQECVFTAPLGISRLVAVLDDKRDAIRNEGLLLLTSLTPSSPELQKLVAFENAFDRIFNLISLEGSLTHGGIVVQDCLSLLANLLQFNTSNQSFFRETGCVPKLKNLLSDAATEQDVQDGVPEWARSQRDKNLWGLLAVVQLFLVRGGLGTQVNQNAFWQNGILLQALHLAFHKSTEMAVRAKALATCADLIRGNSKLQESFAQIQVEFAIEDPHRRQDSKSQQNGTTKVYAIDGLLDLALTVSAVQAFDSRLAACECIKAYFYNHPPIRLHFLRRAIEGHKSGADETANILTTLLHPPQTMRSSDPYRLWTASILFLHLIFEDSEAKTFAMNVAEGDASNGEEVVTCIQVITSNLIAGLHRGEDDRVSVGYLMLLCGWLFEDPDAVNDFLGEGSSVQSLVQAATQGGSDGVIVQGLCAVLLGIIYEFSTKDSPISRSTLHTILASRLGRDQYIDKITKLREHPFLRDFEVLPQGLDASHSGGLPDAYFDKTFVDFLKDNFSRLTRAIDRDPGIEVPVVANGIQKGISRELVDSLRTQLDDKDQSLQKAESDLLTLERKLGQEQADHRRAKESATVELSRIKSVNEALQRHHETEVSKIRDDNDTAMQRINREHQIAIQELEKRILHVRQEADDDAMKVRRRNDAEIADLKSNLQRLEESLAKASRDHIQDLQTAHEEYSTKLERLEARASRAEEKAEEAEGRADRAEREMREAESRATKAEKILLEKDKAQQAIQVELDDLLMVLGDLEEKRTKDKKRLKSLGEEVSDAEDEDA
;
A
#
# COMPACT_ATOMS: atom_id res chain seq x y z
N MET A 1 53.55 92.09 34.67
CA MET A 1 52.75 91.78 35.88
C MET A 1 51.28 91.81 35.46
N PHE A 2 50.49 90.81 35.86
CA PHE A 2 49.10 90.58 35.45
C PHE A 2 48.80 90.47 33.93
N GLY A 3 48.41 89.26 33.53
CA GLY A 3 47.85 88.93 32.22
C GLY A 3 47.43 87.46 32.22
N ILE A 4 46.37 87.12 31.48
CA ILE A 4 45.78 85.78 31.34
C ILE A 4 45.17 85.20 32.64
N LEU A 5 43.89 85.51 32.87
CA LEU A 5 42.95 84.64 33.59
C LEU A 5 41.50 84.96 33.15
N GLN A 6 41.17 84.58 31.92
CA GLN A 6 39.78 84.43 31.48
C GLN A 6 39.48 82.93 31.42
N GLY A 7 38.46 82.47 32.15
CA GLY A 7 38.08 81.07 32.19
C GLY A 7 37.53 80.61 30.84
N GLN A 8 38.16 79.60 30.25
CA GLN A 8 37.55 78.87 29.13
C GLN A 8 36.30 78.16 29.65
N THR A 9 35.14 78.46 29.09
CA THR A 9 33.97 77.59 29.22
C THR A 9 34.32 76.23 28.60
N PRO A 10 34.04 75.10 29.28
CA PRO A 10 34.31 73.79 28.71
C PRO A 10 33.49 73.59 27.44
N ALA A 11 34.09 72.93 26.44
CA ALA A 11 33.39 72.61 25.20
C ALA A 11 32.15 71.76 25.49
N LYS A 12 31.06 72.00 24.76
CA LYS A 12 29.87 71.12 24.80
C LYS A 12 30.28 69.74 24.30
N GLN A 13 30.36 68.76 25.19
CA GLN A 13 30.55 67.36 24.80
C GLN A 13 29.41 66.93 23.89
N THR A 14 29.71 66.16 22.84
CA THR A 14 28.67 65.55 22.01
C THR A 14 28.09 64.31 22.71
N ALA A 15 26.87 63.90 22.35
CA ALA A 15 26.28 62.68 22.88
C ALA A 15 27.20 61.47 22.64
N THR A 16 27.82 61.39 21.46
CA THR A 16 28.78 60.35 21.08
C THR A 16 30.03 60.34 21.98
N ASP A 17 30.58 61.51 22.34
CA ASP A 17 31.71 61.59 23.28
C ASP A 17 31.33 61.07 24.68
N THR A 18 30.12 61.40 25.15
CA THR A 18 29.62 60.89 26.44
C THR A 18 29.35 59.39 26.40
N ILE A 19 28.77 58.87 25.32
CA ILE A 19 28.54 57.43 25.11
C ILE A 19 29.87 56.66 25.08
N ASN A 20 30.87 57.16 24.36
CA ASN A 20 32.21 56.56 24.31
C ASN A 20 32.88 56.55 25.69
N THR A 21 32.75 57.65 26.45
CA THR A 21 33.29 57.75 27.81
C THR A 21 32.64 56.75 28.76
N LEU A 22 31.31 56.60 28.70
CA LEU A 22 30.55 55.65 29.51
C LEU A 22 30.84 54.19 29.11
N SER A 23 30.94 53.91 27.81
CA SER A 23 31.29 52.59 27.27
C SER A 23 32.69 52.15 27.74
N SER A 24 33.67 53.06 27.70
CA SER A 24 35.02 52.80 28.20
C SER A 24 35.04 52.56 29.72
N ARG A 25 34.22 53.28 30.49
CA ARG A 25 34.07 53.01 31.93
C ARG A 25 33.46 51.62 32.19
N LEU A 26 32.39 51.25 31.50
CA LEU A 26 31.75 49.94 31.64
C LEU A 26 32.73 48.77 31.39
N LEU A 27 33.59 48.90 30.37
CA LEU A 27 34.56 47.85 30.02
C LEU A 27 35.74 47.75 31.00
N ASN A 28 36.14 48.84 31.65
CA ASN A 28 37.39 48.92 32.42
C ASN A 28 37.24 49.14 33.94
N ALA A 29 36.05 49.50 34.43
CA ALA A 29 35.84 49.79 35.85
C ALA A 29 35.79 48.52 36.70
N ALA A 30 36.67 48.44 37.71
CA ALA A 30 36.73 47.32 38.66
C ALA A 30 35.59 47.36 39.70
N LEU A 31 35.14 48.54 40.10
CA LEU A 31 34.06 48.75 41.07
C LEU A 31 32.67 48.53 40.43
N LEU A 32 31.80 47.82 41.13
CA LEU A 32 30.41 47.59 40.73
C LEU A 32 29.64 48.92 40.60
N GLU A 33 29.83 49.85 41.54
CA GLU A 33 29.17 51.16 41.54
C GLU A 33 29.52 52.00 40.30
N ASP A 34 30.80 52.01 39.88
CA ASP A 34 31.25 52.69 38.66
C ASP A 34 30.65 52.05 37.39
N ARG A 35 30.54 50.71 37.34
CA ARG A 35 29.84 50.01 36.25
C ARG A 35 28.36 50.36 36.23
N ARG A 36 27.65 50.24 37.36
CA ARG A 36 26.22 50.56 37.49
C ARG A 36 25.94 52.01 37.07
N ALA A 37 26.78 52.96 37.49
CA ALA A 37 26.68 54.36 37.10
C ALA A 37 26.92 54.57 35.59
N ALA A 38 27.87 53.85 34.98
CA ALA A 38 28.09 53.89 33.54
C ALA A 38 26.89 53.34 32.74
N ILE A 39 26.30 52.23 33.19
CA ILE A 39 25.13 51.59 32.56
C ILE A 39 23.90 52.50 32.69
N LEU A 40 23.65 53.08 33.87
CA LEU A 40 22.58 54.09 34.06
C LEU A 40 22.73 55.29 33.12
N GLY A 41 23.98 55.72 32.86
CA GLY A 41 24.28 56.72 31.84
C GLY A 41 23.90 56.26 30.43
N LEU A 42 24.33 55.07 30.01
CA LEU A 42 24.06 54.50 28.68
C LEU A 42 22.55 54.30 28.43
N ARG A 43 21.80 53.84 29.45
CA ARG A 43 20.33 53.70 29.43
C ARG A 43 19.62 54.99 29.01
N SER A 44 20.13 56.15 29.41
CA SER A 44 19.54 57.46 29.05
C SER A 44 19.68 57.82 27.56
N PHE A 45 20.64 57.21 26.84
CA PHE A 45 20.88 57.44 25.41
C PHE A 45 20.32 56.33 24.51
N ALA A 46 20.07 55.13 25.05
CA ALA A 46 19.78 53.91 24.27
C ALA A 46 18.66 54.06 23.22
N LYS A 47 17.55 54.74 23.55
CA LYS A 47 16.41 54.95 22.62
C LYS A 47 16.64 56.03 21.55
N GLN A 48 17.56 56.96 21.80
CA GLN A 48 17.82 58.14 20.96
C GLN A 48 19.04 57.97 20.05
N TYR A 49 20.05 57.23 20.51
CA TYR A 49 21.28 56.93 19.78
C TYR A 49 21.61 55.41 19.81
N PRO A 50 20.70 54.51 19.37
CA PRO A 50 20.90 53.07 19.51
C PRO A 50 22.18 52.59 18.81
N ALA A 51 22.44 53.01 17.57
CA ALA A 51 23.65 52.64 16.84
C ALA A 51 24.93 53.06 17.57
N SER A 52 24.98 54.30 18.06
CA SER A 52 26.11 54.81 18.85
C SER A 52 26.31 54.04 20.16
N VAL A 53 25.25 53.78 20.93
CA VAL A 53 25.33 53.05 22.21
C VAL A 53 25.72 51.58 21.99
N ALA A 54 25.08 50.91 21.03
CA ALA A 54 25.30 49.50 20.77
C ALA A 54 26.74 49.22 20.28
N SER A 55 27.25 50.02 19.34
CA SER A 55 28.60 49.84 18.78
C SER A 55 29.72 49.98 19.82
N GLY A 56 29.56 50.85 20.82
CA GLY A 56 30.55 51.07 21.88
C GLY A 56 30.38 50.16 23.11
N SER A 57 29.14 49.83 23.51
CA SER A 57 28.85 49.26 24.83
C SER A 57 28.27 47.85 24.85
N LEU A 58 27.74 47.32 23.74
CA LEU A 58 26.95 46.07 23.73
C LEU A 58 27.70 44.88 24.37
N ARG A 59 28.95 44.63 23.95
CA ARG A 59 29.80 43.56 24.53
C ARG A 59 30.05 43.77 26.03
N GLY A 60 30.12 45.03 26.47
CA GLY A 60 30.22 45.40 27.88
C GLY A 60 28.96 45.02 28.65
N LEU A 61 27.80 45.47 28.17
CA LEU A 61 26.47 45.18 28.73
C LEU A 61 26.22 43.67 28.83
N ILE A 62 26.43 42.92 27.73
CA ILE A 62 26.31 41.45 27.72
C ILE A 62 27.26 40.82 28.75
N SER A 63 28.51 41.28 28.85
CA SER A 63 29.45 40.76 29.85
C SER A 63 29.06 41.08 31.29
N SER A 64 28.32 42.17 31.53
CA SER A 64 27.81 42.52 32.87
C SER A 64 26.68 41.60 33.33
N LEU A 65 25.84 41.07 32.42
CA LEU A 65 24.84 40.06 32.79
C LEU A 65 25.46 38.82 33.46
N ALA A 66 26.69 38.45 33.08
CA ALA A 66 27.42 37.33 33.67
C ALA A 66 28.32 37.73 34.85
N LYS A 67 28.99 38.89 34.78
CA LYS A 67 29.93 39.36 35.83
C LYS A 67 29.23 39.92 37.07
N ASP A 68 28.12 40.61 36.87
CA ASP A 68 27.39 41.36 37.89
C ASP A 68 26.06 40.65 38.25
N ALA A 69 25.95 39.34 37.93
CA ALA A 69 24.74 38.52 38.03
C ALA A 69 24.14 38.43 39.45
N GLU A 70 24.97 38.54 40.49
CA GLU A 70 24.53 38.56 41.89
C GLU A 70 23.77 39.85 42.26
N ASP A 71 23.96 40.92 41.49
CA ASP A 71 23.43 42.26 41.78
C ASP A 71 22.21 42.59 40.91
N VAL A 72 21.03 42.22 41.40
CA VAL A 72 19.72 42.39 40.75
C VAL A 72 19.49 43.82 40.23
N ASP A 73 19.93 44.85 40.96
CA ASP A 73 19.82 46.25 40.53
C ASP A 73 20.59 46.51 39.22
N THR A 74 21.84 46.03 39.12
CA THR A 74 22.63 46.21 37.90
C THR A 74 22.09 45.33 36.77
N VAL A 75 21.77 44.06 37.03
CA VAL A 75 21.18 43.15 36.03
C VAL A 75 19.92 43.74 35.41
N LYS A 76 19.00 44.25 36.24
CA LYS A 76 17.77 44.92 35.79
C LYS A 76 18.07 46.09 34.86
N VAL A 77 18.96 47.00 35.27
CA VAL A 77 19.29 48.19 34.46
C VAL A 77 20.01 47.80 33.16
N VAL A 78 20.84 46.75 33.15
CA VAL A 78 21.45 46.21 31.93
C VAL A 78 20.38 45.65 30.98
N LEU A 79 19.48 44.79 31.47
CA LEU A 79 18.40 44.21 30.65
C LEU A 79 17.46 45.30 30.09
N GLU A 80 17.06 46.28 30.90
CA GLU A 80 16.28 47.44 30.42
C GLU A 80 17.04 48.23 29.33
N THR A 81 18.35 48.41 29.48
CA THR A 81 19.19 49.11 28.48
C THR A 81 19.23 48.34 27.17
N LEU A 82 19.37 47.02 27.23
CA LEU A 82 19.40 46.13 26.06
C LEU A 82 18.04 46.12 25.33
N LEU A 83 16.93 46.02 26.07
CA LEU A 83 15.58 46.12 25.50
C LEU A 83 15.32 47.47 24.83
N MET A 84 15.87 48.57 25.37
CA MET A 84 15.80 49.90 24.74
C MET A 84 16.60 50.03 23.45
N LEU A 85 17.64 49.21 23.23
CA LEU A 85 18.37 49.15 21.96
C LEU A 85 17.59 48.40 20.88
N PHE A 86 16.85 47.35 21.24
CA PHE A 86 15.92 46.67 20.34
C PHE A 86 14.64 47.50 20.05
N ASN A 87 14.28 48.45 20.92
CA ASN A 87 13.04 49.25 20.83
C ASN A 87 13.32 50.78 20.80
N PRO A 88 13.87 51.30 19.67
CA PRO A 88 14.16 52.73 19.50
C PRO A 88 12.89 53.59 19.47
N ASP A 89 13.03 54.90 19.73
CA ASP A 89 11.89 55.83 19.64
C ASP A 89 11.46 56.10 18.19
N GLU A 90 10.15 56.24 17.94
CA GLU A 90 9.58 56.48 16.59
C GLU A 90 10.21 57.67 15.85
N LYS A 91 10.66 58.68 16.58
CA LYS A 91 11.31 59.88 16.03
C LYS A 91 12.69 59.58 15.47
N SER A 92 13.40 58.62 16.06
CA SER A 92 14.68 58.10 15.55
C SER A 92 14.44 57.36 14.23
N LEU A 93 13.38 56.55 14.15
CA LEU A 93 12.98 55.82 12.94
C LEU A 93 12.48 56.76 11.82
N GLN A 94 11.75 57.83 12.15
CA GLN A 94 11.25 58.79 11.15
C GLN A 94 12.36 59.58 10.42
N SER A 95 13.59 59.62 10.94
CA SER A 95 14.72 60.27 10.29
C SER A 95 15.06 59.69 8.90
N LEU A 96 14.61 58.47 8.60
CA LEU A 96 14.77 57.80 7.31
C LEU A 96 13.96 58.42 6.14
N LYS A 97 12.99 59.31 6.40
CA LYS A 97 11.99 59.72 5.38
C LYS A 97 12.06 61.18 4.88
N LEU A 98 13.01 62.01 5.31
CA LEU A 98 13.19 63.36 4.75
C LEU A 98 14.67 63.76 4.54
N ILE A 99 15.08 63.74 3.26
CA ILE A 99 16.03 64.65 2.58
C ILE A 99 17.50 64.65 3.06
N ASP A 100 18.41 64.62 2.07
CA ASP A 100 19.87 64.80 2.15
C ASP A 100 20.45 65.50 3.39
N CYS A 101 21.16 64.76 4.26
CA CYS A 101 22.42 65.21 4.90
C CYS A 101 23.15 64.15 5.74
N LYS A 102 24.15 63.47 5.14
CA LYS A 102 25.44 62.96 5.68
C LYS A 102 25.57 62.28 7.08
N LEU A 103 24.55 62.16 7.91
CA LEU A 103 24.55 61.29 9.09
C LEU A 103 24.11 59.88 8.69
N LYS A 104 24.63 58.87 9.38
CA LYS A 104 24.02 57.53 9.36
C LYS A 104 22.70 57.59 10.14
N PRO A 105 21.65 56.84 9.75
CA PRO A 105 20.47 56.69 10.60
C PRO A 105 20.89 55.98 11.90
N GLU A 106 20.57 56.58 13.06
CA GLU A 106 20.83 55.98 14.38
C GLU A 106 19.86 54.82 14.71
N ALA A 107 18.78 54.68 13.93
CA ALA A 107 17.81 53.59 14.01
C ALA A 107 17.54 53.00 12.62
N SER A 108 17.69 51.68 12.48
CA SER A 108 17.33 50.87 11.30
C SER A 108 17.04 49.44 11.77
N ASP A 109 16.26 48.67 11.01
CA ASP A 109 15.98 47.26 11.31
C ASP A 109 17.28 46.41 11.30
N ASP A 110 18.29 46.86 10.52
CA ASP A 110 19.67 46.33 10.53
C ASP A 110 20.29 46.29 11.93
N ILE A 111 19.89 47.19 12.83
CA ILE A 111 20.41 47.25 14.20
C ILE A 111 19.86 46.09 15.03
N ALA A 112 18.57 45.78 14.92
CA ALA A 112 18.00 44.62 15.61
C ALA A 112 18.65 43.31 15.14
N LEU A 113 18.92 43.19 13.84
CA LEU A 113 19.70 42.08 13.27
C LEU A 113 21.13 42.03 13.84
N TRP A 114 21.85 43.16 13.86
CA TRP A 114 23.23 43.22 14.39
C TRP A 114 23.32 42.95 15.89
N LEU A 115 22.37 43.46 16.69
CA LEU A 115 22.25 43.15 18.11
C LEU A 115 22.07 41.63 18.30
N ALA A 116 21.13 41.02 17.58
CA ALA A 116 20.84 39.59 17.66
C ALA A 116 22.00 38.70 17.16
N ASP A 117 22.72 39.13 16.12
CA ASP A 117 23.96 38.46 15.68
C ASP A 117 25.02 38.46 16.79
N GLU A 118 25.27 39.60 17.43
CA GLU A 118 26.29 39.71 18.47
C GLU A 118 25.90 38.96 19.76
N PHE A 119 24.60 38.89 20.07
CA PHE A 119 24.08 37.99 21.11
C PHE A 119 24.30 36.52 20.76
N THR A 120 23.91 36.07 19.56
CA THR A 120 23.89 34.65 19.19
C THR A 120 25.22 34.10 18.66
N GLN A 121 26.22 34.96 18.46
CA GLN A 121 27.60 34.58 18.15
C GLN A 121 28.27 33.76 19.28
N ARG A 122 27.86 33.95 20.54
CA ARG A 122 28.34 33.16 21.68
C ARG A 122 27.19 32.48 22.42
N GLN A 123 27.29 31.16 22.53
CA GLN A 123 26.34 30.31 23.25
C GLN A 123 26.14 30.74 24.70
N ASP A 124 27.21 31.19 25.35
CA ASP A 124 27.21 31.68 26.74
C ASP A 124 26.19 32.81 26.96
N ASN A 125 26.02 33.70 25.97
CA ASN A 125 25.15 34.87 26.10
C ASN A 125 23.67 34.47 26.25
N ILE A 126 23.21 33.52 25.43
CA ILE A 126 21.85 32.99 25.49
C ILE A 126 21.68 32.09 26.72
N THR A 127 22.71 31.34 27.08
CA THR A 127 22.71 30.51 28.30
C THR A 127 22.52 31.36 29.55
N VAL A 128 23.21 32.50 29.67
CA VAL A 128 23.04 33.46 30.78
C VAL A 128 21.62 34.04 30.86
N LEU A 129 20.98 34.36 29.72
CA LEU A 129 19.57 34.80 29.72
C LEU A 129 18.60 33.70 30.19
N LEU A 130 18.94 32.42 29.97
CA LEU A 130 18.19 31.27 30.48
C LEU A 130 18.49 30.98 31.95
N ASP A 131 19.73 31.18 32.42
CA ASP A 131 20.10 31.10 33.85
C ASP A 131 19.38 32.17 34.68
N LEU A 132 19.17 33.36 34.13
CA LEU A 132 18.42 34.45 34.79
C LEU A 132 16.94 34.12 35.05
N LEU A 133 16.36 33.11 34.37
CA LEU A 133 15.00 32.65 34.62
C LEU A 133 14.85 31.94 35.97
N ASP A 134 15.93 31.32 36.49
CA ASP A 134 15.91 30.62 37.78
C ASP A 134 15.93 31.60 38.97
N THR A 135 16.42 32.83 38.77
CA THR A 135 16.46 33.90 39.80
C THR A 135 15.06 34.22 40.33
N GLN A 136 14.91 34.69 41.57
CA GLN A 136 13.58 34.98 42.14
C GLN A 136 12.99 36.32 41.68
N ASP A 137 13.82 37.25 41.22
CA ASP A 137 13.42 38.63 40.87
C ASP A 137 12.51 38.67 39.63
N PRO A 138 11.33 39.32 39.70
CA PRO A 138 10.43 39.39 38.56
C PRO A 138 10.98 40.17 37.36
N HIS A 139 11.84 41.18 37.57
CA HIS A 139 12.38 41.98 36.46
C HIS A 139 13.42 41.20 35.65
N SER A 140 14.30 40.48 36.34
CA SER A 140 15.35 39.65 35.75
C SER A 140 14.75 38.53 34.90
N ARG A 141 13.67 37.88 35.38
CA ARG A 141 12.87 36.93 34.56
C ARG A 141 12.23 37.63 33.36
N LEU A 142 11.37 38.62 33.60
CA LEU A 142 10.55 39.24 32.56
C LEU A 142 11.38 39.86 31.43
N TYR A 143 12.42 40.62 31.78
CA TYR A 143 13.25 41.29 30.79
C TYR A 143 14.21 40.32 30.07
N SER A 144 14.60 39.20 30.68
CA SER A 144 15.33 38.14 29.96
C SER A 144 14.43 37.44 28.95
N LEU A 145 13.17 37.15 29.29
CA LEU A 145 12.18 36.60 28.35
C LEU A 145 11.91 37.57 27.19
N GLN A 146 11.65 38.85 27.48
CA GLN A 146 11.43 39.88 26.45
C GLN A 146 12.64 40.08 25.54
N LEU A 147 13.85 39.96 26.09
CA LEU A 147 15.09 40.08 25.31
C LEU A 147 15.30 38.84 24.43
N LEU A 148 14.99 37.64 24.93
CA LEU A 148 14.93 36.42 24.12
C LEU A 148 13.87 36.52 23.01
N SER A 149 12.67 37.05 23.29
CA SER A 149 11.62 37.32 22.29
C SER A 149 12.12 38.26 21.19
N ALA A 150 12.84 39.34 21.55
CA ALA A 150 13.40 40.30 20.60
C ALA A 150 14.54 39.70 19.74
N ILE A 151 15.46 38.96 20.36
CA ILE A 151 16.56 38.28 19.66
C ILE A 151 16.01 37.19 18.71
N LEU A 152 15.05 36.39 19.17
CA LEU A 152 14.35 35.37 18.37
C LEU A 152 13.62 35.97 17.17
N SER A 153 12.95 37.12 17.35
CA SER A 153 12.25 37.82 16.26
C SER A 153 13.19 38.33 15.16
N ALA A 154 14.43 38.68 15.51
CA ALA A 154 15.45 39.13 14.57
C ALA A 154 16.26 37.97 13.94
N ARG A 155 16.55 36.92 14.70
CA ARG A 155 17.35 35.76 14.28
C ARG A 155 16.74 34.43 14.77
N PRO A 156 15.65 33.95 14.14
CA PRO A 156 14.90 32.81 14.64
C PRO A 156 15.73 31.52 14.71
N ASP A 157 16.24 31.04 13.58
CA ASP A 157 16.91 29.75 13.46
C ASP A 157 18.14 29.63 14.38
N ARG A 158 18.94 30.70 14.44
CA ARG A 158 20.14 30.75 15.28
C ARG A 158 19.82 30.85 16.77
N THR A 159 18.73 31.54 17.14
CA THR A 159 18.26 31.57 18.54
C THR A 159 17.67 30.23 18.96
N GLN A 160 16.94 29.55 18.06
CA GLN A 160 16.48 28.17 18.25
C GLN A 160 17.65 27.21 18.49
N GLU A 161 18.71 27.28 17.68
CA GLU A 161 19.95 26.50 17.87
C GLU A 161 20.59 26.77 19.24
N CYS A 162 20.70 28.03 19.65
CA CYS A 162 21.25 28.40 20.94
C CYS A 162 20.40 27.92 22.13
N VAL A 163 19.07 27.99 22.04
CA VAL A 163 18.17 27.47 23.10
C VAL A 163 18.18 25.94 23.15
N PHE A 164 18.29 25.27 22.00
CA PHE A 164 18.40 23.81 21.90
C PHE A 164 19.71 23.28 22.50
N THR A 165 20.83 23.99 22.31
CA THR A 165 22.15 23.59 22.81
C THR A 165 22.44 24.06 24.25
N ALA A 166 21.62 24.94 24.82
CA ALA A 166 21.76 25.38 26.20
C ALA A 166 21.34 24.27 27.20
N PRO A 167 22.13 24.02 28.26
CA PRO A 167 21.79 23.01 29.26
C PRO A 167 20.46 23.36 29.95
N LEU A 168 19.50 22.42 29.89
CA LEU A 168 18.13 22.58 30.41
C LEU A 168 17.37 23.81 29.85
N GLY A 169 17.80 24.38 28.70
CA GLY A 169 17.24 25.62 28.18
C GLY A 169 15.74 25.55 27.91
N ILE A 170 15.29 24.45 27.29
CA ILE A 170 13.87 24.19 27.01
C ILE A 170 13.11 23.90 28.31
N SER A 171 13.67 23.06 29.19
CA SER A 171 13.09 22.71 30.50
C SER A 171 12.81 23.96 31.36
N ARG A 172 13.75 24.90 31.38
CA ARG A 172 13.61 26.22 32.04
C ARG A 172 12.50 27.05 31.42
N LEU A 173 12.46 27.18 30.09
CA LEU A 173 11.40 27.94 29.39
C LEU A 173 10.01 27.35 29.62
N VAL A 174 9.88 26.02 29.65
CA VAL A 174 8.61 25.34 29.95
C VAL A 174 8.21 25.48 31.42
N ALA A 175 9.18 25.53 32.35
CA ALA A 175 8.91 25.80 33.77
C ALA A 175 8.40 27.23 34.04
N VAL A 176 8.64 28.20 33.16
CA VAL A 176 8.07 29.57 33.26
C VAL A 176 6.53 29.55 33.19
N LEU A 177 5.92 28.53 32.58
CA LEU A 177 4.46 28.38 32.52
C LEU A 177 3.83 28.13 33.90
N ASP A 178 4.60 27.72 34.92
CA ASP A 178 4.13 27.58 36.31
C ASP A 178 4.33 28.87 37.15
N ASP A 179 4.87 29.96 36.59
CA ASP A 179 5.11 31.18 37.35
C ASP A 179 3.78 31.84 37.77
N LYS A 180 3.65 32.16 39.06
CA LYS A 180 2.46 32.75 39.68
C LYS A 180 2.19 34.21 39.28
N ARG A 181 3.02 34.77 38.39
CA ARG A 181 2.99 36.17 37.95
C ARG A 181 2.66 36.20 36.47
N ASP A 182 1.41 36.52 36.15
CA ASP A 182 0.85 36.42 34.80
C ASP A 182 1.71 37.11 33.73
N ALA A 183 2.31 38.26 34.05
CA ALA A 183 3.20 38.98 33.14
C ALA A 183 4.42 38.14 32.68
N ILE A 184 5.03 37.34 33.57
CA ILE A 184 6.19 36.49 33.26
C ILE A 184 5.73 35.23 32.54
N ARG A 185 4.66 34.61 33.06
CA ARG A 185 4.03 33.40 32.55
C ARG A 185 3.53 33.56 31.10
N ASN A 186 2.89 34.68 30.80
CA ASN A 186 2.34 35.01 29.48
C ASN A 186 3.47 35.38 28.49
N GLU A 187 4.51 36.08 28.93
CA GLU A 187 5.70 36.32 28.09
C GLU A 187 6.41 35.00 27.74
N GLY A 188 6.55 34.07 28.70
CA GLY A 188 7.06 32.72 28.44
C GLY A 188 6.21 31.91 27.46
N LEU A 189 4.89 32.03 27.54
CA LEU A 189 3.94 31.44 26.58
C LEU A 189 4.13 32.02 25.16
N LEU A 190 4.24 33.34 25.01
CA LEU A 190 4.48 33.99 23.72
C LEU A 190 5.85 33.63 23.13
N LEU A 191 6.89 33.55 23.98
CA LEU A 191 8.23 33.12 23.59
C LEU A 191 8.22 31.67 23.10
N LEU A 192 7.60 30.73 23.82
CA LEU A 192 7.46 29.33 23.39
C LEU A 192 6.62 29.22 22.10
N THR A 193 5.58 30.03 21.95
CA THR A 193 4.74 30.09 20.74
C THR A 193 5.56 30.56 19.53
N SER A 194 6.49 31.50 19.73
CA SER A 194 7.40 31.99 18.68
C SER A 194 8.58 31.03 18.40
N LEU A 195 9.01 30.26 19.40
CA LEU A 195 10.19 29.37 19.34
C LEU A 195 9.90 28.05 18.62
N THR A 196 8.68 27.54 18.73
CA THR A 196 8.28 26.18 18.28
C THR A 196 7.89 25.98 16.80
N PRO A 197 7.50 26.98 15.97
CA PRO A 197 6.97 26.71 14.63
C PRO A 197 7.95 26.00 13.67
N SER A 198 9.22 26.41 13.66
CA SER A 198 10.19 26.01 12.63
C SER A 198 10.87 24.65 12.88
N SER A 199 10.78 24.08 14.09
CA SER A 199 11.61 22.94 14.51
C SER A 199 10.78 21.83 15.17
N PRO A 200 10.59 20.67 14.49
CA PRO A 200 9.87 19.54 15.09
C PRO A 200 10.64 18.90 16.26
N GLU A 201 11.95 19.12 16.36
CA GLU A 201 12.77 18.69 17.50
C GLU A 201 12.48 19.54 18.75
N LEU A 202 12.40 20.86 18.61
CA LEU A 202 11.98 21.75 19.71
C LEU A 202 10.56 21.43 20.16
N GLN A 203 9.63 21.20 19.22
CA GLN A 203 8.26 20.79 19.53
C GLN A 203 8.22 19.49 20.35
N LYS A 204 9.03 18.47 20.00
CA LYS A 204 9.10 17.21 20.77
C LYS A 204 9.62 17.44 22.18
N LEU A 205 10.71 18.19 22.32
CA LEU A 205 11.32 18.47 23.63
C LEU A 205 10.39 19.29 24.53
N VAL A 206 9.73 20.32 24.00
CA VAL A 206 8.71 21.08 24.75
C VAL A 206 7.54 20.17 25.18
N ALA A 207 7.05 19.29 24.32
CA ALA A 207 5.99 18.35 24.68
C ALA A 207 6.41 17.38 25.80
N PHE A 208 7.64 16.86 25.77
CA PHE A 208 8.17 15.94 26.79
C PHE A 208 8.37 16.60 28.17
N GLU A 209 8.57 17.91 28.27
CA GLU A 209 8.60 18.69 29.53
C GLU A 209 7.19 18.92 30.16
N ASN A 210 6.24 18.05 29.77
CA ASN A 210 4.81 18.09 30.06
C ASN A 210 4.12 19.43 29.73
N ALA A 211 4.51 20.07 28.62
CA ALA A 211 3.86 21.32 28.19
C ALA A 211 2.35 21.17 27.98
N PHE A 212 1.87 20.01 27.50
CA PHE A 212 0.43 19.81 27.26
C PHE A 212 -0.40 19.98 28.55
N ASP A 213 -0.04 19.32 29.66
CA ASP A 213 -0.78 19.49 30.91
C ASP A 213 -0.68 20.91 31.46
N ARG A 214 0.52 21.53 31.37
CA ARG A 214 0.72 22.93 31.78
C ARG A 214 -0.25 23.85 31.02
N ILE A 215 -0.32 23.72 29.70
CA ILE A 215 -1.19 24.56 28.87
C ILE A 215 -2.68 24.30 29.17
N PHE A 216 -3.10 23.04 29.38
CA PHE A 216 -4.49 22.77 29.79
C PHE A 216 -4.81 23.40 31.16
N ASN A 217 -3.88 23.33 32.12
CA ASN A 217 -4.06 23.97 33.43
C ASN A 217 -4.15 25.50 33.30
N LEU A 218 -3.36 26.13 32.41
CA LEU A 218 -3.47 27.56 32.11
C LEU A 218 -4.84 27.92 31.50
N ILE A 219 -5.33 27.14 30.54
CA ILE A 219 -6.67 27.35 29.95
C ILE A 219 -7.76 27.26 31.03
N SER A 220 -7.66 26.32 31.98
CA SER A 220 -8.60 26.23 33.10
C SER A 220 -8.47 27.40 34.09
N LEU A 221 -7.26 27.89 34.37
CA LEU A 221 -7.03 29.02 35.28
C LEU A 221 -7.53 30.35 34.70
N GLU A 222 -7.41 30.55 33.40
CA GLU A 222 -7.83 31.77 32.68
C GLU A 222 -9.34 31.82 32.37
N GLY A 223 -10.14 30.85 32.83
CA GLY A 223 -11.60 30.84 32.66
C GLY A 223 -12.12 30.02 31.47
N SER A 224 -11.40 28.95 31.07
CA SER A 224 -11.78 28.04 29.99
C SER A 224 -11.98 28.76 28.64
N LEU A 225 -12.67 28.15 27.68
CA LEU A 225 -12.96 28.79 26.39
C LEU A 225 -13.94 29.96 26.52
N THR A 226 -14.81 29.94 27.53
CA THR A 226 -16.01 30.78 27.67
C THR A 226 -15.77 32.14 28.29
N HIS A 227 -14.88 32.19 29.28
CA HIS A 227 -14.43 33.44 29.92
C HIS A 227 -12.97 33.77 29.60
N GLY A 228 -12.25 32.85 28.93
CA GLY A 228 -10.86 32.99 28.51
C GLY A 228 -10.56 34.21 27.65
N GLY A 229 -9.60 35.01 28.12
CA GLY A 229 -9.02 36.12 27.36
C GLY A 229 -8.02 35.68 26.28
N ILE A 230 -7.19 36.63 25.83
CA ILE A 230 -6.15 36.41 24.81
C ILE A 230 -5.17 35.29 25.21
N VAL A 231 -4.88 35.14 26.52
CA VAL A 231 -4.00 34.07 27.03
C VAL A 231 -4.49 32.67 26.66
N VAL A 232 -5.81 32.44 26.55
CA VAL A 232 -6.37 31.15 26.08
C VAL A 232 -6.15 30.97 24.58
N GLN A 233 -6.27 32.04 23.79
CA GLN A 233 -5.92 32.03 22.36
C GLN A 233 -4.42 31.74 22.14
N ASP A 234 -3.54 32.30 22.97
CA ASP A 234 -2.09 32.06 22.93
C ASP A 234 -1.77 30.60 23.34
N CYS A 235 -2.45 30.08 24.38
CA CYS A 235 -2.38 28.67 24.78
C CYS A 235 -2.77 27.71 23.64
N LEU A 236 -3.87 28.01 22.94
CA LEU A 236 -4.32 27.24 21.78
C LEU A 236 -3.35 27.36 20.59
N SER A 237 -2.68 28.51 20.44
CA SER A 237 -1.65 28.74 19.43
C SER A 237 -0.37 27.93 19.71
N LEU A 238 0.07 27.85 20.97
CA LEU A 238 1.17 26.96 21.35
C LEU A 238 0.79 25.48 21.15
N LEU A 239 -0.42 25.06 21.53
CA LEU A 239 -0.91 23.71 21.25
C LEU A 239 -0.89 23.41 19.74
N ALA A 240 -1.32 24.36 18.90
CA ALA A 240 -1.27 24.20 17.45
C ALA A 240 0.17 24.01 16.96
N ASN A 241 1.10 24.87 17.37
CA ASN A 241 2.51 24.80 16.96
C ASN A 241 3.20 23.50 17.43
N LEU A 242 2.82 22.95 18.59
CA LEU A 242 3.32 21.67 19.09
C LEU A 242 2.75 20.43 18.37
N LEU A 243 1.65 20.57 17.64
CA LEU A 243 0.92 19.45 17.01
C LEU A 243 0.92 19.51 15.48
N GLN A 244 1.18 20.68 14.88
CA GLN A 244 1.21 20.88 13.44
C GLN A 244 2.34 20.08 12.78
N PHE A 245 1.98 19.20 11.84
CA PHE A 245 2.88 18.28 11.12
C PHE A 245 3.73 17.34 12.00
N ASN A 246 3.50 17.26 13.31
CA ASN A 246 4.32 16.49 14.25
C ASN A 246 3.62 15.21 14.73
N THR A 247 3.77 14.13 13.96
CA THR A 247 3.15 12.82 14.23
C THR A 247 3.58 12.18 15.55
N SER A 248 4.78 12.50 16.04
CA SER A 248 5.28 12.10 17.36
C SER A 248 4.46 12.75 18.47
N ASN A 249 4.31 14.08 18.42
CA ASN A 249 3.55 14.83 19.41
C ASN A 249 2.06 14.53 19.37
N GLN A 250 1.48 14.33 18.17
CA GLN A 250 0.09 13.88 18.04
C GLN A 250 -0.15 12.50 18.68
N SER A 251 0.83 11.60 18.60
CA SER A 251 0.74 10.29 19.25
C SER A 251 0.91 10.38 20.77
N PHE A 252 1.90 11.15 21.22
CA PHE A 252 2.12 11.41 22.64
C PHE A 252 0.88 12.04 23.29
N PHE A 253 0.30 13.08 22.69
CA PHE A 253 -0.94 13.76 23.15
C PHE A 253 -2.14 12.81 23.28
N ARG A 254 -2.26 11.84 22.36
CA ARG A 254 -3.31 10.79 22.40
C ARG A 254 -3.08 9.83 23.57
N GLU A 255 -1.83 9.49 23.85
CA GLU A 255 -1.43 8.51 24.86
C GLU A 255 -1.32 9.10 26.28
N THR A 256 -1.04 10.39 26.44
CA THR A 256 -1.05 11.12 27.73
C THR A 256 -2.46 11.51 28.22
N GLY A 257 -3.52 11.11 27.52
CA GLY A 257 -4.89 11.40 27.94
C GLY A 257 -5.32 12.87 27.76
N CYS A 258 -4.68 13.61 26.87
CA CYS A 258 -5.06 15.00 26.57
C CYS A 258 -6.37 15.08 25.75
N VAL A 259 -6.75 14.01 25.03
CA VAL A 259 -7.99 13.95 24.24
C VAL A 259 -9.27 14.12 25.08
N PRO A 260 -9.44 13.44 26.24
CA PRO A 260 -10.48 13.78 27.22
C PRO A 260 -10.55 15.26 27.61
N LYS A 261 -9.40 15.95 27.73
CA LYS A 261 -9.36 17.38 28.11
C LYS A 261 -9.93 18.28 27.01
N LEU A 262 -9.62 18.00 25.74
CA LEU A 262 -10.26 18.67 24.58
C LEU A 262 -11.79 18.51 24.62
N LYS A 263 -12.27 17.29 24.90
CA LYS A 263 -13.70 17.00 24.94
C LYS A 263 -14.42 17.78 26.06
N ASN A 264 -13.81 17.89 27.24
CA ASN A 264 -14.38 18.64 28.36
C ASN A 264 -14.48 20.14 28.01
N LEU A 265 -13.42 20.76 27.49
CA LEU A 265 -13.47 22.16 27.05
C LEU A 265 -14.60 22.43 26.04
N LEU A 266 -14.89 21.48 25.13
CA LEU A 266 -16.00 21.57 24.19
C LEU A 266 -17.39 21.30 24.81
N SER A 267 -17.50 20.52 25.89
CA SER A 267 -18.78 20.29 26.60
C SER A 267 -19.15 21.47 27.50
N ASP A 268 -18.17 22.02 28.20
CA ASP A 268 -18.37 23.13 29.12
C ASP A 268 -18.82 24.37 28.32
N ALA A 269 -18.14 24.64 27.20
CA ALA A 269 -18.43 25.76 26.31
C ALA A 269 -19.73 25.64 25.48
N ALA A 270 -20.37 24.46 25.46
CA ALA A 270 -21.72 24.30 24.93
C ALA A 270 -22.78 24.39 26.04
N THR A 271 -22.48 23.92 27.26
CA THR A 271 -23.40 24.01 28.40
C THR A 271 -23.61 25.47 28.83
N GLU A 272 -22.54 26.27 28.80
CA GLU A 272 -22.58 27.71 29.08
C GLU A 272 -23.11 28.56 27.90
N GLN A 273 -23.63 27.92 26.83
CA GLN A 273 -24.36 28.64 25.76
C GLN A 273 -25.82 28.93 26.10
N ASP A 274 -26.44 28.15 26.98
CA ASP A 274 -27.86 28.31 27.34
C ASP A 274 -28.13 29.46 28.34
N VAL A 275 -27.09 30.05 28.92
CA VAL A 275 -27.19 30.99 30.07
C VAL A 275 -26.91 32.46 29.67
N GLN A 276 -26.89 32.78 28.37
CA GLN A 276 -26.17 33.97 27.85
C GLN A 276 -26.89 35.32 27.84
N ASP A 277 -27.93 35.52 28.66
CA ASP A 277 -28.55 36.83 28.85
C ASP A 277 -27.57 37.80 29.57
N GLY A 278 -27.15 38.85 28.86
CA GLY A 278 -26.33 39.95 29.40
C GLY A 278 -24.82 39.88 29.17
N VAL A 279 -24.28 38.86 28.49
CA VAL A 279 -22.83 38.76 28.20
C VAL A 279 -22.39 39.81 27.15
N PRO A 280 -21.32 40.61 27.39
CA PRO A 280 -20.82 41.60 26.43
C PRO A 280 -20.34 41.01 25.09
N GLU A 281 -20.52 41.78 24.01
CA GLU A 281 -20.16 41.38 22.64
C GLU A 281 -18.67 41.02 22.46
N TRP A 282 -17.77 41.77 23.09
CA TRP A 282 -16.32 41.49 23.04
C TRP A 282 -15.96 40.15 23.68
N ALA A 283 -16.66 39.75 24.75
CA ALA A 283 -16.43 38.49 25.45
C ALA A 283 -16.97 37.31 24.63
N ARG A 284 -18.14 37.49 23.99
CA ARG A 284 -18.67 36.53 23.01
C ARG A 284 -17.69 36.33 21.86
N SER A 285 -17.21 37.42 21.24
CA SER A 285 -16.24 37.35 20.14
C SER A 285 -14.91 36.67 20.55
N GLN A 286 -14.41 36.89 21.77
CA GLN A 286 -13.20 36.18 22.21
C GLN A 286 -13.44 34.69 22.48
N ARG A 287 -14.56 34.32 23.11
CA ARG A 287 -14.99 32.90 23.21
C ARG A 287 -15.08 32.25 21.84
N ASP A 288 -15.67 32.93 20.86
CA ASP A 288 -15.90 32.36 19.53
C ASP A 288 -14.57 32.12 18.78
N LYS A 289 -13.56 32.99 18.98
CA LYS A 289 -12.17 32.71 18.58
C LYS A 289 -11.56 31.53 19.34
N ASN A 290 -11.75 31.42 20.66
CA ASN A 290 -11.23 30.33 21.46
C ASN A 290 -11.82 28.97 21.01
N LEU A 291 -13.13 28.93 20.72
CA LEU A 291 -13.83 27.78 20.13
C LEU A 291 -13.27 27.43 18.74
N TRP A 292 -13.13 28.42 17.85
CA TRP A 292 -12.55 28.22 16.53
C TRP A 292 -11.11 27.67 16.62
N GLY A 293 -10.31 28.19 17.55
CA GLY A 293 -8.94 27.76 17.81
C GLY A 293 -8.86 26.32 18.30
N LEU A 294 -9.71 25.92 19.24
CA LEU A 294 -9.74 24.53 19.72
C LEU A 294 -10.16 23.54 18.62
N LEU A 295 -11.15 23.92 17.78
CA LEU A 295 -11.54 23.13 16.61
C LEU A 295 -10.40 23.05 15.57
N ALA A 296 -9.63 24.14 15.39
CA ALA A 296 -8.43 24.12 14.54
C ALA A 296 -7.37 23.14 15.08
N VAL A 297 -7.14 23.11 16.40
CA VAL A 297 -6.24 22.14 17.04
C VAL A 297 -6.69 20.70 16.80
N VAL A 298 -8.01 20.40 16.84
CA VAL A 298 -8.54 19.07 16.50
C VAL A 298 -8.26 18.70 15.03
N GLN A 299 -8.40 19.64 14.09
CA GLN A 299 -8.13 19.37 12.67
C GLN A 299 -6.66 19.08 12.34
N LEU A 300 -5.68 19.50 13.16
CA LEU A 300 -4.25 19.20 12.92
C LEU A 300 -3.94 17.70 12.94
N PHE A 301 -4.73 16.91 13.67
CA PHE A 301 -4.64 15.45 13.74
C PHE A 301 -5.31 14.73 12.56
N LEU A 302 -6.02 15.47 11.70
CA LEU A 302 -6.97 14.95 10.70
C LEU A 302 -6.51 15.24 9.27
N VAL A 303 -5.20 15.19 9.04
CA VAL A 303 -4.60 15.42 7.71
C VAL A 303 -5.18 14.44 6.69
N ARG A 304 -5.81 14.98 5.64
CA ARG A 304 -6.45 14.21 4.56
C ARG A 304 -5.40 13.31 3.89
N GLY A 305 -5.59 11.99 3.97
CA GLY A 305 -4.62 10.98 3.46
C GLY A 305 -3.46 10.62 4.41
N GLY A 306 -3.38 11.20 5.61
CA GLY A 306 -2.33 10.91 6.58
C GLY A 306 -2.44 9.52 7.21
N LEU A 307 -1.32 8.80 7.31
CA LEU A 307 -1.27 7.42 7.87
C LEU A 307 -1.77 7.32 9.32
N GLY A 308 -1.57 8.35 10.14
CA GLY A 308 -2.06 8.41 11.52
C GLY A 308 -3.54 8.81 11.66
N THR A 309 -4.15 9.35 10.60
CA THR A 309 -5.45 10.04 10.67
C THR A 309 -6.57 9.10 11.15
N GLN A 310 -6.66 7.87 10.65
CA GLN A 310 -7.69 6.92 11.10
C GLN A 310 -7.55 6.54 12.59
N VAL A 311 -6.32 6.50 13.14
CA VAL A 311 -6.09 6.23 14.57
C VAL A 311 -6.59 7.42 15.41
N ASN A 312 -6.31 8.64 14.96
CA ASN A 312 -6.76 9.87 15.62
C ASN A 312 -8.29 10.02 15.55
N GLN A 313 -8.90 9.82 14.39
CA GLN A 313 -10.37 9.79 14.20
C GLN A 313 -11.05 8.80 15.17
N ASN A 314 -10.54 7.57 15.27
CA ASN A 314 -11.07 6.56 16.18
C ASN A 314 -10.92 6.95 17.66
N ALA A 315 -9.80 7.57 18.05
CA ALA A 315 -9.61 8.07 19.41
C ALA A 315 -10.57 9.24 19.74
N PHE A 316 -10.78 10.16 18.80
CA PHE A 316 -11.74 11.27 18.96
C PHE A 316 -13.20 10.81 19.01
N TRP A 317 -13.55 9.77 18.25
CA TRP A 317 -14.85 9.10 18.33
C TRP A 317 -15.08 8.48 19.71
N GLN A 318 -14.13 7.66 20.19
CA GLN A 318 -14.21 6.99 21.50
C GLN A 318 -14.34 7.98 22.67
N ASN A 319 -13.75 9.17 22.56
CA ASN A 319 -13.86 10.23 23.56
C ASN A 319 -15.10 11.12 23.38
N GLY A 320 -15.85 10.99 22.28
CA GLY A 320 -17.09 11.73 22.01
C GLY A 320 -16.90 13.13 21.42
N ILE A 321 -15.71 13.46 20.88
CA ILE A 321 -15.44 14.80 20.31
C ILE A 321 -16.31 15.08 19.07
N LEU A 322 -16.56 14.07 18.21
CA LEU A 322 -17.44 14.23 17.05
C LEU A 322 -18.87 14.63 17.46
N LEU A 323 -19.43 13.97 18.47
CA LEU A 323 -20.76 14.30 18.99
C LEU A 323 -20.81 15.74 19.52
N GLN A 324 -19.76 16.15 20.24
CA GLN A 324 -19.72 17.50 20.81
C GLN A 324 -19.49 18.59 19.76
N ALA A 325 -18.72 18.32 18.71
CA ALA A 325 -18.57 19.21 17.56
C ALA A 325 -19.88 19.33 16.75
N LEU A 326 -20.64 18.24 16.60
CA LEU A 326 -21.99 18.28 15.99
C LEU A 326 -22.97 19.09 16.85
N HIS A 327 -22.99 18.89 18.17
CA HIS A 327 -23.82 19.70 19.07
C HIS A 327 -23.49 21.19 18.93
N LEU A 328 -22.20 21.56 18.98
CA LEU A 328 -21.77 22.95 18.80
C LEU A 328 -22.16 23.51 17.42
N ALA A 329 -22.09 22.72 16.35
CA ALA A 329 -22.49 23.15 15.00
C ALA A 329 -23.99 23.45 14.90
N PHE A 330 -24.85 22.58 15.44
CA PHE A 330 -26.31 22.72 15.32
C PHE A 330 -26.93 23.60 16.42
N HIS A 331 -26.21 23.89 17.52
CA HIS A 331 -26.70 24.76 18.58
C HIS A 331 -27.06 26.17 18.07
N LYS A 332 -28.13 26.75 18.61
CA LYS A 332 -28.73 27.98 18.07
C LYS A 332 -27.85 29.22 18.27
N SER A 333 -27.13 29.32 19.38
CA SER A 333 -26.32 30.51 19.71
C SER A 333 -24.95 30.56 19.04
N THR A 334 -24.53 29.50 18.33
CA THR A 334 -23.21 29.44 17.69
C THR A 334 -23.12 30.40 16.51
N GLU A 335 -22.03 31.18 16.46
CA GLU A 335 -21.68 32.07 15.35
C GLU A 335 -21.44 31.28 14.05
N MET A 336 -21.75 31.86 12.89
CA MET A 336 -21.58 31.20 11.58
C MET A 336 -20.14 30.73 11.30
N ALA A 337 -19.12 31.47 11.76
CA ALA A 337 -17.71 31.09 11.60
C ALA A 337 -17.35 29.85 12.44
N VAL A 338 -17.81 29.81 13.70
CA VAL A 338 -17.62 28.65 14.59
C VAL A 338 -18.43 27.44 14.09
N ARG A 339 -19.66 27.65 13.61
CA ARG A 339 -20.49 26.61 12.98
C ARG A 339 -19.80 26.00 11.76
N ALA A 340 -19.31 26.82 10.84
CA ALA A 340 -18.55 26.35 9.67
C ALA A 340 -17.31 25.55 10.08
N LYS A 341 -16.54 26.05 11.05
CA LYS A 341 -15.35 25.36 11.58
C LYS A 341 -15.68 24.03 12.25
N ALA A 342 -16.77 23.97 13.02
CA ALA A 342 -17.24 22.75 13.67
C ALA A 342 -17.69 21.70 12.64
N LEU A 343 -18.46 22.10 11.62
CA LEU A 343 -18.89 21.23 10.53
C LEU A 343 -17.72 20.69 9.70
N ALA A 344 -16.72 21.53 9.39
CA ALA A 344 -15.50 21.09 8.72
C ALA A 344 -14.70 20.10 9.59
N THR A 345 -14.66 20.33 10.92
CA THR A 345 -14.04 19.38 11.87
C THR A 345 -14.80 18.05 11.88
N CYS A 346 -16.14 18.06 11.86
CA CYS A 346 -16.96 16.84 11.73
C CYS A 346 -16.69 16.11 10.41
N ALA A 347 -16.52 16.83 9.30
CA ALA A 347 -16.19 16.26 7.99
C ALA A 347 -14.86 15.50 8.04
N ASP A 348 -13.77 16.15 8.49
CA ASP A 348 -12.45 15.52 8.57
C ASP A 348 -12.38 14.40 9.64
N LEU A 349 -13.27 14.42 10.64
CA LEU A 349 -13.41 13.34 11.63
C LEU A 349 -14.01 12.04 11.07
N ILE A 350 -14.92 12.10 10.10
CA ILE A 350 -15.55 10.90 9.50
C ILE A 350 -14.92 10.47 8.17
N ARG A 351 -14.27 11.39 7.45
CA ARG A 351 -13.81 11.17 6.07
C ARG A 351 -12.91 9.94 5.94
N GLY A 352 -13.33 8.97 5.12
CA GLY A 352 -12.51 7.81 4.75
C GLY A 352 -12.34 6.78 5.87
N ASN A 353 -13.30 6.71 6.80
CA ASN A 353 -13.34 5.73 7.89
C ASN A 353 -14.73 5.11 7.99
N SER A 354 -14.92 3.97 7.31
CA SER A 354 -16.20 3.26 7.18
C SER A 354 -17.01 3.15 8.46
N LYS A 355 -16.36 2.76 9.57
CA LYS A 355 -17.04 2.55 10.85
C LYS A 355 -17.64 3.83 11.42
N LEU A 356 -16.97 4.96 11.20
CA LEU A 356 -17.46 6.28 11.64
C LEU A 356 -18.52 6.81 10.69
N GLN A 357 -18.36 6.59 9.37
CA GLN A 357 -19.37 6.93 8.36
C GLN A 357 -20.68 6.16 8.63
N GLU A 358 -20.63 4.84 8.83
CA GLU A 358 -21.80 4.00 9.20
C GLU A 358 -22.45 4.44 10.52
N SER A 359 -21.66 4.84 11.51
CA SER A 359 -22.17 5.31 12.81
C SER A 359 -22.79 6.71 12.74
N PHE A 360 -22.29 7.58 11.86
CA PHE A 360 -22.69 8.99 11.75
C PHE A 360 -24.17 9.16 11.40
N ALA A 361 -24.70 8.28 10.55
CA ALA A 361 -26.12 8.30 10.15
C ALA A 361 -27.10 8.11 11.31
N GLN A 362 -26.66 7.51 12.42
CA GLN A 362 -27.49 7.21 13.59
C GLN A 362 -27.54 8.37 14.59
N ILE A 363 -26.69 9.40 14.42
CA ILE A 363 -26.61 10.55 15.32
C ILE A 363 -27.81 11.47 15.07
N GLN A 364 -28.49 11.85 16.15
CA GLN A 364 -29.53 12.88 16.13
C GLN A 364 -28.99 14.18 16.73
N VAL A 365 -29.37 15.30 16.14
CA VAL A 365 -28.99 16.66 16.53
C VAL A 365 -30.25 17.48 16.80
N GLU A 366 -30.16 18.45 17.71
CA GLU A 366 -31.25 19.40 17.92
C GLU A 366 -31.09 20.59 16.97
N PHE A 367 -31.98 20.68 15.99
CA PHE A 367 -31.94 21.71 14.96
C PHE A 367 -33.13 22.66 15.11
N ALA A 368 -32.81 23.96 15.16
CA ALA A 368 -33.78 25.04 15.19
C ALA A 368 -34.08 25.52 13.76
N ILE A 369 -34.99 24.83 13.08
CA ILE A 369 -35.44 25.20 11.72
C ILE A 369 -36.17 26.55 11.79
N GLU A 370 -35.51 27.63 11.39
CA GLU A 370 -36.11 28.97 11.30
C GLU A 370 -36.94 29.16 10.01
N ASP A 371 -37.83 28.20 9.72
CA ASP A 371 -38.79 28.33 8.63
C ASP A 371 -39.96 29.25 9.04
N PRO A 372 -40.20 30.36 8.31
CA PRO A 372 -41.36 31.22 8.56
C PRO A 372 -42.71 30.55 8.25
N HIS A 373 -42.75 29.48 7.45
CA HIS A 373 -43.99 28.83 7.01
C HIS A 373 -44.56 27.81 8.01
N ARG A 374 -43.73 27.01 8.72
CA ARG A 374 -44.17 26.05 9.77
C ARG A 374 -44.90 26.66 10.99
N ARG A 375 -45.14 27.98 11.03
CA ARG A 375 -45.76 28.69 12.18
C ARG A 375 -47.28 28.58 12.32
N GLN A 376 -48.03 28.03 11.36
CA GLN A 376 -49.50 28.04 11.41
C GLN A 376 -50.15 26.77 12.00
N ASP A 377 -49.63 25.58 11.70
CA ASP A 377 -50.32 24.30 11.99
C ASP A 377 -49.78 23.53 13.21
N SER A 378 -49.32 24.23 14.25
CA SER A 378 -48.99 23.60 15.56
C SER A 378 -49.15 24.55 16.74
N LYS A 379 -50.34 24.56 17.36
CA LYS A 379 -50.65 25.36 18.56
C LYS A 379 -50.14 24.73 19.88
N SER A 380 -49.12 23.88 19.82
CA SER A 380 -48.74 23.00 20.94
C SER A 380 -47.25 22.65 21.01
N GLN A 381 -46.36 23.64 20.89
CA GLN A 381 -44.99 23.55 21.39
C GLN A 381 -44.48 24.93 21.82
N GLN A 382 -44.19 25.08 23.12
CA GLN A 382 -43.31 26.13 23.62
C GLN A 382 -41.87 25.59 23.50
N ASN A 383 -40.91 26.45 23.13
CA ASN A 383 -39.49 26.10 22.92
C ASN A 383 -39.27 24.99 21.87
N GLY A 384 -39.59 25.28 20.60
CA GLY A 384 -39.40 24.33 19.50
C GLY A 384 -37.95 24.17 19.03
N THR A 385 -37.21 23.23 19.63
CA THR A 385 -36.11 22.51 18.95
C THR A 385 -36.62 21.14 18.52
N THR A 386 -36.25 20.69 17.31
CA THR A 386 -36.63 19.36 16.81
C THR A 386 -35.39 18.48 16.75
N LYS A 387 -35.50 17.22 17.20
CA LYS A 387 -34.45 16.21 17.02
C LYS A 387 -34.55 15.64 15.61
N VAL A 388 -33.51 15.86 14.82
CA VAL A 388 -33.40 15.50 13.39
C VAL A 388 -32.13 14.66 13.23
N TYR A 389 -32.07 13.73 12.27
CA TYR A 389 -30.81 13.02 12.01
C TYR A 389 -29.75 13.99 11.48
N ALA A 390 -28.48 13.76 11.84
CA ALA A 390 -27.38 14.67 11.48
C ALA A 390 -27.31 14.93 9.97
N ILE A 391 -27.57 13.91 9.14
CA ILE A 391 -27.57 14.00 7.67
C ILE A 391 -28.69 14.92 7.15
N ASP A 392 -29.91 14.76 7.66
CA ASP A 392 -31.06 15.56 7.23
C ASP A 392 -30.87 17.04 7.66
N GLY A 393 -30.35 17.27 8.87
CA GLY A 393 -29.98 18.61 9.35
C GLY A 393 -28.84 19.27 8.54
N LEU A 394 -27.87 18.49 8.04
CA LEU A 394 -26.83 18.97 7.11
C LEU A 394 -27.43 19.36 5.74
N LEU A 395 -28.37 18.56 5.24
CA LEU A 395 -29.06 18.82 3.97
C LEU A 395 -29.93 20.08 4.05
N ASP A 396 -30.71 20.22 5.11
CA ASP A 396 -31.50 21.43 5.38
C ASP A 396 -30.59 22.66 5.48
N LEU A 397 -29.49 22.58 6.24
CA LEU A 397 -28.51 23.68 6.37
C LEU A 397 -27.85 24.04 5.03
N ALA A 398 -27.49 23.06 4.21
CA ALA A 398 -26.84 23.30 2.91
C ALA A 398 -27.81 23.89 1.86
N LEU A 399 -29.04 23.36 1.78
CA LEU A 399 -29.95 23.62 0.66
C LEU A 399 -31.09 24.62 0.97
N THR A 400 -31.50 24.81 2.23
CA THR A 400 -32.62 25.72 2.56
C THR A 400 -32.18 27.10 3.05
N VAL A 401 -31.04 27.18 3.74
CA VAL A 401 -30.53 28.44 4.29
C VAL A 401 -29.93 29.30 3.18
N SER A 402 -30.61 30.38 2.83
CA SER A 402 -30.24 31.28 1.71
C SER A 402 -29.53 32.58 2.15
N ALA A 403 -29.19 32.71 3.43
CA ALA A 403 -28.45 33.87 3.94
C ALA A 403 -26.99 33.84 3.47
N VAL A 404 -26.50 34.93 2.85
CA VAL A 404 -25.13 35.03 2.33
C VAL A 404 -24.09 34.83 3.44
N GLN A 405 -24.34 35.36 4.64
CA GLN A 405 -23.47 35.22 5.82
C GLN A 405 -23.38 33.77 6.35
N ALA A 406 -24.27 32.87 5.92
CA ALA A 406 -24.22 31.46 6.25
C ALA A 406 -23.44 30.63 5.21
N PHE A 407 -22.92 31.23 4.13
CA PHE A 407 -22.27 30.50 3.02
C PHE A 407 -21.18 29.53 3.49
N ASP A 408 -20.26 29.95 4.36
CA ASP A 408 -19.21 29.06 4.88
C ASP A 408 -19.78 27.87 5.69
N SER A 409 -20.90 28.08 6.40
CA SER A 409 -21.62 26.99 7.09
C SER A 409 -22.30 26.03 6.11
N ARG A 410 -22.84 26.53 4.99
CA ARG A 410 -23.41 25.70 3.90
C ARG A 410 -22.32 24.89 3.20
N LEU A 411 -21.19 25.51 2.90
CA LEU A 411 -20.03 24.87 2.27
C LEU A 411 -19.42 23.81 3.19
N ALA A 412 -19.31 24.08 4.50
CA ALA A 412 -18.86 23.11 5.50
C ALA A 412 -19.87 21.97 5.71
N ALA A 413 -21.18 22.24 5.65
CA ALA A 413 -22.20 21.19 5.64
C ALA A 413 -22.09 20.30 4.39
N CYS A 414 -21.85 20.90 3.22
CA CYS A 414 -21.57 20.18 1.97
C CYS A 414 -20.30 19.33 2.07
N GLU A 415 -19.17 19.86 2.58
CA GLU A 415 -17.96 19.06 2.87
C GLU A 415 -18.23 17.90 3.84
N CYS A 416 -19.12 18.08 4.83
CA CYS A 416 -19.48 17.03 5.79
C CYS A 416 -20.33 15.92 5.15
N ILE A 417 -21.32 16.26 4.31
CA ILE A 417 -22.08 15.28 3.52
C ILE A 417 -21.14 14.55 2.54
N LYS A 418 -20.23 15.29 1.85
CA LYS A 418 -19.22 14.68 0.97
C LYS A 418 -18.30 13.72 1.74
N ALA A 419 -17.87 14.08 2.94
CA ALA A 419 -17.05 13.23 3.80
C ALA A 419 -17.79 11.97 4.29
N TYR A 420 -19.09 12.04 4.53
CA TYR A 420 -19.92 10.91 4.97
C TYR A 420 -19.95 9.77 3.94
N PHE A 421 -20.09 10.05 2.64
CA PHE A 421 -20.02 9.00 1.59
C PHE A 421 -18.64 8.85 0.93
N TYR A 422 -17.63 9.65 1.32
CA TYR A 422 -16.31 9.66 0.68
C TYR A 422 -15.64 8.28 0.72
N ASN A 423 -15.33 7.76 -0.47
CA ASN A 423 -14.74 6.42 -0.68
C ASN A 423 -15.56 5.27 -0.05
N HIS A 424 -16.89 5.40 0.01
CA HIS A 424 -17.77 4.42 0.66
C HIS A 424 -18.99 4.02 -0.20
N PRO A 425 -18.80 3.18 -1.24
CA PRO A 425 -19.85 2.86 -2.22
C PRO A 425 -21.20 2.40 -1.63
N PRO A 426 -21.27 1.55 -0.58
CA PRO A 426 -22.54 1.16 0.02
C PRO A 426 -23.35 2.34 0.60
N ILE A 427 -22.66 3.32 1.18
CA ILE A 427 -23.29 4.52 1.75
C ILE A 427 -23.68 5.49 0.64
N ARG A 428 -22.82 5.67 -0.37
CA ARG A 428 -23.09 6.46 -1.59
C ARG A 428 -24.37 5.97 -2.30
N LEU A 429 -24.46 4.67 -2.55
CA LEU A 429 -25.64 4.04 -3.17
C LEU A 429 -26.89 4.08 -2.28
N HIS A 430 -26.76 3.87 -0.97
CA HIS A 430 -27.89 4.01 -0.04
C HIS A 430 -28.43 5.44 0.00
N PHE A 431 -27.55 6.44 0.07
CA PHE A 431 -27.91 7.86 0.06
C PHE A 431 -28.59 8.26 -1.26
N LEU A 432 -28.05 7.82 -2.40
CA LEU A 432 -28.65 8.04 -3.72
C LEU A 432 -30.05 7.39 -3.83
N ARG A 433 -30.22 6.15 -3.33
CA ARG A 433 -31.53 5.47 -3.24
C ARG A 433 -32.53 6.26 -2.39
N ARG A 434 -32.14 6.70 -1.20
CA ARG A 434 -32.96 7.52 -0.29
C ARG A 434 -33.37 8.86 -0.93
N ALA A 435 -32.47 9.52 -1.67
CA ALA A 435 -32.79 10.74 -2.40
C ALA A 435 -33.81 10.50 -3.53
N ILE A 436 -33.65 9.42 -4.30
CA ILE A 436 -34.56 9.04 -5.39
C ILE A 436 -35.95 8.66 -4.86
N GLU A 437 -36.02 7.90 -3.77
CA GLU A 437 -37.26 7.52 -3.11
C GLU A 437 -37.98 8.75 -2.52
N GLY A 438 -37.25 9.62 -1.80
CA GLY A 438 -37.79 10.87 -1.27
C GLY A 438 -38.40 11.74 -2.37
N HIS A 439 -37.70 11.90 -3.50
CA HIS A 439 -38.20 12.64 -4.65
C HIS A 439 -39.44 11.99 -5.27
N LYS A 440 -39.40 10.68 -5.59
CA LYS A 440 -40.53 9.94 -6.21
C LYS A 440 -41.76 9.80 -5.29
N SER A 441 -41.61 9.93 -3.98
CA SER A 441 -42.72 9.87 -3.02
C SER A 441 -43.48 11.18 -2.82
N GLY A 442 -42.89 12.33 -3.20
CA GLY A 442 -43.48 13.65 -2.93
C GLY A 442 -43.58 14.02 -1.44
N ALA A 443 -42.90 13.30 -0.55
CA ALA A 443 -42.93 13.53 0.89
C ALA A 443 -42.04 14.73 1.29
N ASP A 444 -42.64 15.91 1.37
CA ASP A 444 -42.00 17.23 1.53
C ASP A 444 -41.47 17.52 2.96
N GLU A 445 -40.92 16.52 3.65
CA GLU A 445 -40.52 16.61 5.06
C GLU A 445 -39.07 17.07 5.29
N THR A 446 -38.17 16.85 4.31
CA THR A 446 -36.70 17.04 4.41
C THR A 446 -36.11 17.58 3.10
N ALA A 447 -35.08 18.43 3.14
CA ALA A 447 -34.44 18.96 1.94
C ALA A 447 -33.80 17.86 1.05
N ASN A 448 -34.29 17.74 -0.19
CA ASN A 448 -33.86 16.72 -1.15
C ASN A 448 -33.04 17.33 -2.30
N ILE A 449 -31.94 16.67 -2.68
CA ILE A 449 -31.04 17.07 -3.78
C ILE A 449 -31.74 16.99 -5.14
N LEU A 450 -32.38 15.86 -5.46
CA LEU A 450 -33.00 15.64 -6.77
C LEU A 450 -34.20 16.56 -6.98
N THR A 451 -35.07 16.69 -5.97
CA THR A 451 -36.16 17.68 -5.98
C THR A 451 -35.66 19.12 -6.14
N THR A 452 -34.42 19.41 -5.71
CA THR A 452 -33.80 20.72 -5.91
C THR A 452 -33.18 20.90 -7.30
N LEU A 453 -32.75 19.84 -7.99
CA LEU A 453 -32.12 19.89 -9.32
C LEU A 453 -33.11 19.77 -10.49
N LEU A 454 -34.19 18.99 -10.30
CA LEU A 454 -35.15 18.68 -11.36
C LEU A 454 -36.21 19.78 -11.49
N HIS A 455 -36.74 20.27 -10.36
CA HIS A 455 -37.73 21.35 -10.41
C HIS A 455 -37.15 22.62 -11.05
N PRO A 456 -37.87 23.24 -12.02
CA PRO A 456 -37.37 24.41 -12.73
C PRO A 456 -36.97 25.55 -11.77
N PRO A 457 -35.83 26.25 -12.00
CA PRO A 457 -35.37 27.34 -11.13
C PRO A 457 -36.42 28.41 -10.83
N GLN A 458 -37.36 28.63 -11.75
CA GLN A 458 -38.50 29.55 -11.60
C GLN A 458 -39.46 29.24 -10.44
N THR A 459 -39.49 27.98 -9.96
CA THR A 459 -40.29 27.58 -8.79
C THR A 459 -39.64 27.99 -7.47
N MET A 460 -38.32 28.18 -7.45
CA MET A 460 -37.55 28.58 -6.29
C MET A 460 -37.78 30.08 -6.03
N ARG A 461 -38.54 30.42 -4.98
CA ARG A 461 -38.81 31.81 -4.57
C ARG A 461 -37.58 32.59 -4.04
N SER A 462 -36.37 32.06 -4.23
CA SER A 462 -35.12 32.59 -3.67
C SER A 462 -34.08 32.77 -4.77
N SER A 463 -33.48 33.95 -4.84
CA SER A 463 -32.42 34.31 -5.78
C SER A 463 -31.05 33.78 -5.33
N ASP A 464 -31.00 32.54 -4.83
CA ASP A 464 -29.83 31.89 -4.25
C ASP A 464 -29.23 30.85 -5.22
N PRO A 465 -28.25 31.24 -6.06
CA PRO A 465 -27.64 30.30 -7.00
C PRO A 465 -26.89 29.17 -6.28
N TYR A 466 -26.46 29.40 -5.04
CA TYR A 466 -25.72 28.42 -4.26
C TYR A 466 -26.56 27.22 -3.82
N ARG A 467 -27.89 27.31 -3.81
CA ARG A 467 -28.76 26.13 -3.61
C ARG A 467 -28.59 25.12 -4.74
N LEU A 468 -28.69 25.56 -6.00
CA LEU A 468 -28.57 24.70 -7.18
C LEU A 468 -27.12 24.22 -7.38
N TRP A 469 -26.14 25.09 -7.16
CA TRP A 469 -24.70 24.74 -7.20
C TRP A 469 -24.34 23.67 -6.16
N THR A 470 -24.80 23.83 -4.91
CA THR A 470 -24.53 22.85 -3.83
C THR A 470 -25.22 21.51 -4.11
N ALA A 471 -26.47 21.53 -4.57
CA ALA A 471 -27.16 20.31 -4.99
C ALA A 471 -26.43 19.60 -6.15
N SER A 472 -25.92 20.37 -7.13
CA SER A 472 -25.18 19.83 -8.28
C SER A 472 -23.87 19.17 -7.86
N ILE A 473 -23.14 19.78 -6.93
CA ILE A 473 -21.89 19.23 -6.39
C ILE A 473 -22.13 17.98 -5.55
N LEU A 474 -23.14 17.98 -4.67
CA LEU A 474 -23.48 16.80 -3.90
C LEU A 474 -23.90 15.63 -4.81
N PHE A 475 -24.70 15.91 -5.86
CA PHE A 475 -25.09 14.87 -6.81
C PHE A 475 -23.91 14.39 -7.67
N LEU A 476 -23.04 15.29 -8.14
CA LEU A 476 -21.79 14.94 -8.83
C LEU A 476 -20.97 13.96 -8.00
N HIS A 477 -20.74 14.26 -6.72
CA HIS A 477 -19.97 13.37 -5.83
C HIS A 477 -20.65 12.01 -5.54
N LEU A 478 -21.97 11.90 -5.69
CA LEU A 478 -22.69 10.62 -5.58
C LEU A 478 -22.50 9.71 -6.80
N ILE A 479 -22.14 10.25 -7.98
CA ILE A 479 -22.01 9.50 -9.25
C ILE A 479 -20.59 9.51 -9.85
N PHE A 480 -19.72 10.38 -9.37
CA PHE A 480 -18.36 10.51 -9.88
C PHE A 480 -17.55 9.22 -9.65
N GLU A 481 -16.93 8.73 -10.72
CA GLU A 481 -16.17 7.46 -10.78
C GLU A 481 -16.94 6.21 -10.29
N ASP A 482 -18.29 6.22 -10.38
CA ASP A 482 -19.14 5.09 -9.97
C ASP A 482 -20.15 4.70 -11.05
N SER A 483 -19.86 3.61 -11.77
CA SER A 483 -20.72 3.10 -12.84
C SER A 483 -22.04 2.50 -12.32
N GLU A 484 -22.10 1.97 -11.09
CA GLU A 484 -23.38 1.52 -10.51
C GLU A 484 -24.24 2.74 -10.17
N ALA A 485 -23.67 3.76 -9.53
CA ALA A 485 -24.40 4.98 -9.16
C ALA A 485 -24.88 5.77 -10.39
N LYS A 486 -24.06 5.91 -11.45
CA LYS A 486 -24.50 6.49 -12.74
C LYS A 486 -25.65 5.69 -13.34
N THR A 487 -25.54 4.36 -13.40
CA THR A 487 -26.62 3.49 -13.88
C THR A 487 -27.89 3.66 -13.05
N PHE A 488 -27.77 3.74 -11.73
CA PHE A 488 -28.92 3.92 -10.85
C PHE A 488 -29.58 5.31 -11.00
N ALA A 489 -28.78 6.36 -11.20
CA ALA A 489 -29.26 7.72 -11.46
C ALA A 489 -29.97 7.85 -12.83
N MET A 490 -29.55 7.11 -13.87
CA MET A 490 -30.24 7.07 -15.17
C MET A 490 -31.65 6.43 -15.09
N ASN A 491 -31.93 5.62 -14.08
CA ASN A 491 -33.27 5.03 -13.84
C ASN A 491 -34.24 6.01 -13.13
N VAL A 492 -33.93 7.31 -13.15
CA VAL A 492 -34.76 8.41 -12.65
C VAL A 492 -35.31 9.18 -13.85
N ALA A 493 -36.64 9.24 -13.94
CA ALA A 493 -37.36 10.03 -14.92
C ALA A 493 -38.60 10.65 -14.25
N GLU A 494 -39.02 11.81 -14.76
CA GLU A 494 -40.26 12.51 -14.39
C GLU A 494 -41.32 12.33 -15.50
N GLY A 495 -42.59 12.54 -15.16
CA GLY A 495 -43.75 12.36 -16.06
C GLY A 495 -44.37 10.96 -16.02
N ASP A 496 -45.68 10.88 -16.23
CA ASP A 496 -46.46 9.63 -16.24
C ASP A 496 -46.98 9.24 -17.63
N ALA A 497 -46.27 8.30 -18.28
CA ALA A 497 -46.67 7.69 -19.54
C ALA A 497 -48.06 7.02 -19.52
N SER A 498 -48.58 6.61 -18.36
CA SER A 498 -49.91 6.01 -18.23
C SER A 498 -51.04 7.04 -18.23
N ASN A 499 -50.75 8.28 -17.83
CA ASN A 499 -51.62 9.44 -18.02
C ASN A 499 -51.39 10.18 -19.35
N GLY A 500 -50.41 9.74 -20.16
CA GLY A 500 -50.09 10.31 -21.47
C GLY A 500 -49.16 11.53 -21.41
N GLU A 501 -48.45 11.71 -20.29
CA GLU A 501 -47.39 12.71 -20.17
C GLU A 501 -46.09 12.21 -20.85
N GLU A 502 -45.24 13.15 -21.25
CA GLU A 502 -43.91 12.85 -21.79
C GLU A 502 -42.97 12.46 -20.65
N VAL A 503 -42.36 11.28 -20.73
CA VAL A 503 -41.42 10.79 -19.72
C VAL A 503 -40.03 11.30 -20.04
N VAL A 504 -39.52 12.20 -19.22
CA VAL A 504 -38.24 12.89 -19.42
C VAL A 504 -37.23 12.39 -18.40
N THR A 505 -36.01 12.01 -18.84
CA THR A 505 -34.99 11.46 -17.93
C THR A 505 -34.34 12.54 -17.07
N CYS A 506 -33.72 12.13 -15.96
CA CYS A 506 -32.99 13.04 -15.07
C CYS A 506 -31.89 13.84 -15.80
N ILE A 507 -31.18 13.22 -16.75
CA ILE A 507 -30.16 13.90 -17.58
C ILE A 507 -30.83 14.93 -18.50
N GLN A 508 -31.95 14.59 -19.12
CA GLN A 508 -32.70 15.48 -20.00
C GLN A 508 -33.27 16.68 -19.23
N VAL A 509 -33.96 16.49 -18.11
CA VAL A 509 -34.49 17.60 -17.27
C VAL A 509 -33.37 18.55 -16.82
N ILE A 510 -32.24 18.02 -16.36
CA ILE A 510 -31.06 18.82 -15.97
C ILE A 510 -30.51 19.60 -17.17
N THR A 511 -30.49 18.98 -18.36
CA THR A 511 -30.02 19.60 -19.60
C THR A 511 -30.97 20.72 -20.07
N SER A 512 -32.29 20.50 -20.04
CA SER A 512 -33.28 21.52 -20.37
C SER A 512 -33.25 22.69 -19.37
N ASN A 513 -33.06 22.42 -18.07
CA ASN A 513 -32.86 23.45 -17.03
C ASN A 513 -31.58 24.28 -17.28
N LEU A 514 -30.45 23.64 -17.62
CA LEU A 514 -29.22 24.34 -18.02
C LEU A 514 -29.43 25.23 -19.24
N ILE A 515 -30.02 24.69 -20.32
CA ILE A 515 -30.27 25.44 -21.56
C ILE A 515 -31.21 26.62 -21.33
N ALA A 516 -32.22 26.43 -20.49
CA ALA A 516 -33.12 27.50 -20.07
C ALA A 516 -32.37 28.64 -19.35
N GLY A 517 -31.43 28.32 -18.46
CA GLY A 517 -30.56 29.32 -17.80
C GLY A 517 -29.62 30.02 -18.79
N LEU A 518 -28.95 29.27 -19.66
CA LEU A 518 -28.05 29.78 -20.71
C LEU A 518 -28.73 30.76 -21.68
N HIS A 519 -29.99 30.54 -22.03
CA HIS A 519 -30.76 31.44 -22.89
C HIS A 519 -31.31 32.68 -22.16
N ARG A 520 -31.34 32.69 -20.82
CA ARG A 520 -31.90 33.79 -20.00
C ARG A 520 -30.84 34.71 -19.41
N GLY A 521 -29.60 34.24 -19.25
CA GLY A 521 -28.59 34.94 -18.45
C GLY A 521 -28.86 34.82 -16.95
N GLU A 522 -29.19 33.60 -16.48
CA GLU A 522 -29.15 33.27 -15.05
C GLU A 522 -27.70 33.26 -14.53
N ASP A 523 -27.47 33.41 -13.22
CA ASP A 523 -26.11 33.55 -12.64
C ASP A 523 -25.18 32.39 -13.05
N ASP A 524 -23.98 32.73 -13.53
CA ASP A 524 -22.97 31.79 -14.02
C ASP A 524 -22.76 30.60 -13.06
N ARG A 525 -22.85 30.79 -11.74
CA ARG A 525 -22.71 29.71 -10.73
C ARG A 525 -23.72 28.58 -10.92
N VAL A 526 -24.95 28.88 -11.37
CA VAL A 526 -25.98 27.87 -11.66
C VAL A 526 -25.61 27.05 -12.90
N SER A 527 -25.25 27.74 -13.99
CA SER A 527 -24.81 27.10 -15.23
C SER A 527 -23.54 26.26 -15.01
N VAL A 528 -22.57 26.77 -14.24
CA VAL A 528 -21.36 26.04 -13.84
C VAL A 528 -21.71 24.81 -13.00
N GLY A 529 -22.64 24.92 -12.04
CA GLY A 529 -23.11 23.77 -11.25
C GLY A 529 -23.60 22.61 -12.12
N TYR A 530 -24.54 22.89 -13.04
CA TYR A 530 -25.05 21.88 -13.97
C TYR A 530 -23.97 21.38 -14.96
N LEU A 531 -23.10 22.26 -15.45
CA LEU A 531 -22.02 21.87 -16.37
C LEU A 531 -20.97 20.97 -15.70
N MET A 532 -20.60 21.23 -14.44
CA MET A 532 -19.73 20.34 -13.65
C MET A 532 -20.36 18.96 -13.49
N LEU A 533 -21.64 18.92 -13.14
CA LEU A 533 -22.40 17.67 -12.98
C LEU A 533 -22.48 16.88 -14.29
N LEU A 534 -22.95 17.50 -15.38
CA LEU A 534 -23.07 16.83 -16.69
C LEU A 534 -21.71 16.35 -17.23
N CYS A 535 -20.64 17.15 -17.05
CA CYS A 535 -19.29 16.71 -17.43
C CYS A 535 -18.87 15.45 -16.65
N GLY A 536 -19.04 15.42 -15.32
CA GLY A 536 -18.69 14.24 -14.51
C GLY A 536 -19.59 13.03 -14.75
N TRP A 537 -20.86 13.24 -15.11
CA TRP A 537 -21.81 12.17 -15.44
C TRP A 537 -21.49 11.52 -16.79
N LEU A 538 -21.39 12.31 -17.87
CA LEU A 538 -21.19 11.79 -19.23
C LEU A 538 -19.76 11.29 -19.49
N PHE A 539 -18.78 11.67 -18.66
CA PHE A 539 -17.41 11.18 -18.80
C PHE A 539 -17.31 9.68 -18.52
N GLU A 540 -16.81 8.93 -19.50
CA GLU A 540 -16.69 7.46 -19.47
C GLU A 540 -18.02 6.73 -19.21
N ASP A 541 -19.14 7.31 -19.68
CA ASP A 541 -20.45 6.66 -19.71
C ASP A 541 -21.17 6.89 -21.06
N PRO A 542 -21.00 5.98 -22.04
CA PRO A 542 -21.66 6.08 -23.34
C PRO A 542 -23.20 6.01 -23.27
N ASP A 543 -23.78 5.41 -22.23
CA ASP A 543 -25.24 5.30 -22.11
C ASP A 543 -25.84 6.62 -21.63
N ALA A 544 -25.18 7.31 -20.68
CA ALA A 544 -25.51 8.67 -20.28
C ALA A 544 -25.35 9.68 -21.44
N VAL A 545 -24.36 9.48 -22.30
CA VAL A 545 -24.19 10.27 -23.54
C VAL A 545 -25.32 9.97 -24.54
N ASN A 546 -25.74 8.71 -24.69
CA ASN A 546 -26.86 8.37 -25.57
C ASN A 546 -28.17 8.99 -25.09
N ASP A 547 -28.43 8.99 -23.78
CA ASP A 547 -29.63 9.60 -23.18
C ASP A 547 -29.66 11.13 -23.36
N PHE A 548 -28.53 11.80 -23.13
CA PHE A 548 -28.36 13.23 -23.43
C PHE A 548 -28.61 13.54 -24.92
N LEU A 549 -28.11 12.70 -25.82
CA LEU A 549 -28.25 12.87 -27.27
C LEU A 549 -29.67 12.60 -27.80
N GLY A 550 -30.58 12.07 -26.98
CA GLY A 550 -32.00 11.96 -27.31
C GLY A 550 -32.63 13.31 -27.64
N GLU A 551 -32.31 14.36 -26.88
CA GLU A 551 -32.80 15.72 -27.12
C GLU A 551 -31.82 16.51 -28.02
N GLY A 552 -31.85 16.24 -29.33
CA GLY A 552 -30.87 16.77 -30.29
C GLY A 552 -30.78 18.30 -30.42
N SER A 553 -31.77 19.04 -29.90
CA SER A 553 -31.75 20.48 -29.66
C SER A 553 -30.58 20.91 -28.78
N SER A 554 -30.29 20.13 -27.73
CA SER A 554 -29.34 20.46 -26.67
C SER A 554 -27.92 20.66 -27.14
N VAL A 555 -27.48 19.85 -28.11
CA VAL A 555 -26.17 20.02 -28.78
C VAL A 555 -26.07 21.38 -29.48
N GLN A 556 -27.15 21.87 -30.08
CA GLN A 556 -27.15 23.15 -30.80
C GLN A 556 -27.10 24.34 -29.84
N SER A 557 -27.83 24.29 -28.72
CA SER A 557 -27.76 25.32 -27.68
C SER A 557 -26.40 25.37 -26.98
N LEU A 558 -25.77 24.22 -26.70
CA LEU A 558 -24.40 24.19 -26.17
C LEU A 558 -23.36 24.76 -27.15
N VAL A 559 -23.47 24.43 -28.45
CA VAL A 559 -22.61 25.01 -29.51
C VAL A 559 -22.85 26.52 -29.62
N GLN A 560 -24.10 26.98 -29.56
CA GLN A 560 -24.41 28.41 -29.53
C GLN A 560 -23.78 29.08 -28.31
N ALA A 561 -23.95 28.55 -27.10
CA ALA A 561 -23.33 29.08 -25.88
C ALA A 561 -21.80 29.14 -25.98
N ALA A 562 -21.13 28.09 -26.47
CA ALA A 562 -19.68 28.08 -26.67
C ALA A 562 -19.20 29.12 -27.70
N THR A 563 -19.98 29.37 -28.77
CA THR A 563 -19.66 30.37 -29.82
C THR A 563 -20.02 31.82 -29.47
N GLN A 564 -20.73 32.09 -28.37
CA GLN A 564 -21.10 33.47 -28.01
C GLN A 564 -19.85 34.36 -27.84
N GLY A 565 -19.97 35.60 -28.33
CA GLY A 565 -18.90 36.58 -28.38
C GLY A 565 -19.03 37.61 -27.27
N GLY A 566 -18.30 37.40 -26.18
CA GLY A 566 -18.21 38.33 -25.05
C GLY A 566 -17.06 37.95 -24.12
N SER A 567 -16.59 38.92 -23.31
CA SER A 567 -15.67 38.69 -22.20
C SER A 567 -16.37 38.19 -20.93
N ASP A 568 -17.68 38.36 -20.83
CA ASP A 568 -18.52 37.71 -19.82
C ASP A 568 -18.70 36.22 -20.14
N GLY A 569 -18.86 35.41 -19.09
CA GLY A 569 -19.19 33.98 -19.23
C GLY A 569 -18.08 33.10 -19.79
N VAL A 570 -16.80 33.52 -19.77
CA VAL A 570 -15.66 32.71 -20.28
C VAL A 570 -15.63 31.31 -19.67
N ILE A 571 -15.97 31.19 -18.38
CA ILE A 571 -16.06 29.90 -17.68
C ILE A 571 -17.16 29.03 -18.31
N VAL A 572 -18.38 29.56 -18.44
CA VAL A 572 -19.53 28.85 -19.01
C VAL A 572 -19.27 28.46 -20.47
N GLN A 573 -18.75 29.37 -21.30
CA GLN A 573 -18.38 29.09 -22.69
C GLN A 573 -17.35 27.96 -22.79
N GLY A 574 -16.32 27.97 -21.95
CA GLY A 574 -15.28 26.95 -21.90
C GLY A 574 -15.79 25.59 -21.40
N LEU A 575 -16.67 25.58 -20.39
CA LEU A 575 -17.30 24.37 -19.89
C LEU A 575 -18.29 23.76 -20.89
N CYS A 576 -19.04 24.58 -21.64
CA CYS A 576 -19.83 24.11 -22.79
C CYS A 576 -18.94 23.43 -23.85
N ALA A 577 -17.75 24.00 -24.14
CA ALA A 577 -16.79 23.36 -25.04
C ALA A 577 -16.21 22.04 -24.46
N VAL A 578 -15.93 21.97 -23.15
CA VAL A 578 -15.55 20.72 -22.48
C VAL A 578 -16.66 19.67 -22.57
N LEU A 579 -17.91 20.02 -22.26
CA LEU A 579 -19.04 19.10 -22.30
C LEU A 579 -19.29 18.56 -23.72
N LEU A 580 -19.23 19.42 -24.74
CA LEU A 580 -19.26 19.01 -26.15
C LEU A 580 -18.10 18.09 -26.53
N GLY A 581 -16.92 18.29 -25.92
CA GLY A 581 -15.77 17.40 -26.01
C GLY A 581 -16.02 16.02 -25.43
N ILE A 582 -16.63 15.95 -24.24
CA ILE A 582 -17.00 14.71 -23.55
C ILE A 582 -18.07 13.94 -24.33
N ILE A 583 -19.13 14.64 -24.77
CA ILE A 583 -20.18 14.10 -25.64
C ILE A 583 -19.55 13.50 -26.91
N TYR A 584 -18.62 14.22 -27.57
CA TYR A 584 -17.97 13.68 -28.76
C TYR A 584 -17.05 12.48 -28.44
N GLU A 585 -16.17 12.61 -27.44
CA GLU A 585 -15.22 11.58 -26.99
C GLU A 585 -15.89 10.22 -26.79
N PHE A 586 -17.03 10.19 -26.10
CA PHE A 586 -17.74 8.94 -25.74
C PHE A 586 -18.96 8.61 -26.61
N SER A 587 -19.29 9.43 -27.62
CA SER A 587 -20.32 9.09 -28.62
C SER A 587 -19.93 7.90 -29.50
N THR A 588 -20.94 7.15 -29.95
CA THR A 588 -20.81 5.94 -30.77
C THR A 588 -21.49 6.11 -32.14
N LYS A 589 -21.38 5.10 -33.00
CA LYS A 589 -22.11 5.00 -34.26
C LYS A 589 -23.62 4.80 -34.05
N ASP A 590 -24.00 4.07 -33.01
CA ASP A 590 -25.40 3.75 -32.67
C ASP A 590 -26.07 4.83 -31.79
N SER A 591 -25.35 5.91 -31.43
CA SER A 591 -25.87 7.05 -30.66
C SER A 591 -26.97 7.82 -31.42
N PRO A 592 -28.01 8.38 -30.75
CA PRO A 592 -29.13 9.05 -31.42
C PRO A 592 -28.74 10.18 -32.37
N ILE A 593 -27.66 10.91 -32.04
CA ILE A 593 -26.86 11.64 -33.02
C ILE A 593 -25.53 10.91 -33.15
N SER A 594 -25.28 10.31 -34.32
CA SER A 594 -24.06 9.52 -34.55
C SER A 594 -22.79 10.35 -34.39
N ARG A 595 -21.70 9.69 -33.96
CA ARG A 595 -20.35 10.28 -33.82
C ARG A 595 -19.89 11.10 -35.04
N SER A 596 -20.18 10.67 -36.26
CA SER A 596 -19.83 11.39 -37.49
C SER A 596 -20.68 12.65 -37.72
N THR A 597 -21.95 12.63 -37.35
CA THR A 597 -22.81 13.82 -37.33
C THR A 597 -22.34 14.83 -36.28
N LEU A 598 -22.00 14.38 -35.07
CA LEU A 598 -21.45 15.24 -34.01
C LEU A 598 -20.14 15.90 -34.42
N HIS A 599 -19.17 15.15 -34.95
CA HIS A 599 -17.94 15.72 -35.50
C HIS A 599 -18.23 16.79 -36.56
N THR A 600 -19.18 16.53 -37.46
CA THR A 600 -19.58 17.48 -38.51
C THR A 600 -20.19 18.76 -37.91
N ILE A 601 -21.02 18.66 -36.87
CA ILE A 601 -21.59 19.82 -36.15
C ILE A 601 -20.48 20.63 -35.49
N LEU A 602 -19.57 20.00 -34.76
CA LEU A 602 -18.47 20.67 -34.06
C LEU A 602 -17.51 21.36 -35.04
N ALA A 603 -17.08 20.65 -36.09
CA ALA A 603 -16.16 21.18 -37.09
C ALA A 603 -16.77 22.33 -37.92
N SER A 604 -18.08 22.32 -38.18
CA SER A 604 -18.74 23.33 -39.04
C SER A 604 -19.33 24.53 -38.32
N ARG A 605 -19.80 24.38 -37.06
CA ARG A 605 -20.47 25.45 -36.31
C ARG A 605 -19.58 26.12 -35.26
N LEU A 606 -18.83 25.34 -34.49
CA LEU A 606 -17.88 25.86 -33.50
C LEU A 606 -16.52 26.12 -34.15
N GLY A 607 -16.02 25.16 -34.92
CA GLY A 607 -14.72 25.22 -35.57
C GLY A 607 -13.59 24.84 -34.62
N ARG A 608 -12.61 24.09 -35.15
CA ARG A 608 -11.51 23.49 -34.39
C ARG A 608 -10.76 24.48 -33.50
N ASP A 609 -10.37 25.62 -34.05
CA ASP A 609 -9.48 26.55 -33.35
C ASP A 609 -10.24 27.36 -32.28
N GLN A 610 -11.55 27.61 -32.46
CA GLN A 610 -12.39 28.18 -31.40
C GLN A 610 -12.61 27.18 -30.25
N TYR A 611 -12.85 25.89 -30.57
CA TYR A 611 -12.97 24.84 -29.56
C TYR A 611 -11.72 24.79 -28.66
N ILE A 612 -10.53 24.85 -29.26
CA ILE A 612 -9.25 24.87 -28.54
C ILE A 612 -9.06 26.18 -27.75
N ASP A 613 -9.38 27.34 -28.35
CA ASP A 613 -9.31 28.66 -27.71
C ASP A 613 -10.18 28.74 -26.43
N LYS A 614 -11.44 28.27 -26.49
CA LYS A 614 -12.37 28.32 -25.35
C LYS A 614 -11.91 27.42 -24.19
N ILE A 615 -11.40 26.22 -24.48
CA ILE A 615 -10.83 25.32 -23.45
C ILE A 615 -9.51 25.88 -22.88
N THR A 616 -8.69 26.53 -23.72
CA THR A 616 -7.43 27.16 -23.28
C THR A 616 -7.71 28.35 -22.35
N LYS A 617 -8.66 29.22 -22.69
CA LYS A 617 -9.09 30.35 -21.85
C LYS A 617 -9.69 29.91 -20.53
N LEU A 618 -10.45 28.81 -20.50
CA LEU A 618 -10.92 28.19 -19.25
C LEU A 618 -9.73 27.78 -18.36
N ARG A 619 -8.72 27.12 -18.93
CA ARG A 619 -7.51 26.69 -18.22
C ARG A 619 -6.65 27.84 -17.70
N GLU A 620 -6.62 28.97 -18.43
CA GLU A 620 -5.87 30.18 -18.04
C GLU A 620 -6.60 31.03 -16.98
N HIS A 621 -7.90 30.79 -16.76
CA HIS A 621 -8.74 31.58 -15.87
C HIS A 621 -8.28 31.50 -14.39
N PRO A 622 -8.17 32.62 -13.64
CA PRO A 622 -7.65 32.62 -12.28
C PRO A 622 -8.36 31.64 -11.33
N PHE A 623 -9.70 31.61 -11.33
CA PHE A 623 -10.50 30.70 -10.50
C PHE A 623 -10.24 29.20 -10.75
N LEU A 624 -9.55 28.81 -11.83
CA LEU A 624 -9.23 27.42 -12.15
C LEU A 624 -7.72 27.14 -12.11
N ARG A 625 -6.90 28.10 -12.57
CA ARG A 625 -5.44 28.05 -12.50
C ARG A 625 -4.94 28.14 -11.06
N ASP A 626 -5.43 29.12 -10.30
CA ASP A 626 -4.94 29.48 -8.96
C ASP A 626 -5.86 28.94 -7.85
N PHE A 627 -6.76 28.02 -8.18
CA PHE A 627 -7.79 27.45 -7.30
C PHE A 627 -7.27 26.92 -5.95
N GLU A 628 -6.03 26.42 -5.91
CA GLU A 628 -5.38 25.91 -4.70
C GLU A 628 -4.90 27.00 -3.73
N VAL A 629 -4.85 28.25 -4.19
CA VAL A 629 -4.38 29.44 -3.45
C VAL A 629 -5.52 30.40 -3.15
N LEU A 630 -6.53 30.48 -4.03
CA LEU A 630 -7.67 31.37 -3.88
C LEU A 630 -8.64 30.89 -2.78
N PRO A 631 -9.06 31.77 -1.85
CA PRO A 631 -10.11 31.45 -0.87
C PRO A 631 -11.41 31.03 -1.55
N GLN A 632 -12.02 29.94 -1.06
CA GLN A 632 -13.30 29.41 -1.56
C GLN A 632 -14.48 29.74 -0.63
N GLY A 633 -14.26 30.56 0.40
CA GLY A 633 -15.25 31.00 1.39
C GLY A 633 -15.67 32.46 1.20
N LEU A 634 -16.34 33.03 2.20
CA LEU A 634 -16.61 34.48 2.29
C LEU A 634 -15.30 35.27 2.50
N ASP A 635 -14.85 36.00 1.48
CA ASP A 635 -13.76 36.98 1.65
C ASP A 635 -14.30 38.25 2.34
N ALA A 636 -13.76 38.56 3.53
CA ALA A 636 -14.15 39.73 4.32
C ALA A 636 -13.85 41.09 3.65
N SER A 637 -13.04 41.11 2.59
CA SER A 637 -12.78 42.31 1.77
C SER A 637 -13.86 42.59 0.71
N HIS A 638 -14.76 41.64 0.42
CA HIS A 638 -15.75 41.76 -0.65
C HIS A 638 -17.12 42.20 -0.10
N SER A 639 -17.19 43.46 0.32
CA SER A 639 -18.37 44.05 0.98
C SER A 639 -19.58 44.26 0.05
N GLY A 640 -20.36 43.19 -0.15
CA GLY A 640 -21.72 43.26 -0.72
C GLY A 640 -22.02 42.32 -1.91
N GLY A 641 -21.05 41.53 -2.37
CA GLY A 641 -21.23 40.55 -3.45
C GLY A 641 -21.71 39.19 -2.97
N LEU A 642 -22.03 38.31 -3.91
CA LEU A 642 -21.99 36.85 -3.68
C LEU A 642 -20.51 36.40 -3.64
N PRO A 643 -20.15 35.35 -2.88
CA PRO A 643 -18.83 34.73 -2.95
C PRO A 643 -18.43 34.31 -4.38
N ASP A 644 -17.13 34.21 -4.66
CA ASP A 644 -16.59 33.77 -5.95
C ASP A 644 -16.20 32.28 -5.98
N ALA A 645 -16.97 31.46 -5.27
CA ALA A 645 -16.84 30.00 -5.32
C ALA A 645 -17.59 29.45 -6.55
N TYR A 646 -16.87 29.18 -7.64
CA TYR A 646 -17.43 28.65 -8.89
C TYR A 646 -17.27 27.13 -9.04
N PHE A 647 -16.18 26.52 -8.55
CA PHE A 647 -15.84 25.11 -8.81
C PHE A 647 -15.75 24.26 -7.53
N ASP A 648 -16.05 22.96 -7.63
CA ASP A 648 -15.65 21.96 -6.63
C ASP A 648 -14.23 21.44 -6.91
N LYS A 649 -13.43 21.22 -5.86
CA LYS A 649 -12.05 20.73 -5.99
C LYS A 649 -11.94 19.47 -6.87
N THR A 650 -12.82 18.50 -6.69
CA THR A 650 -12.76 17.21 -7.40
C THR A 650 -12.97 17.40 -8.90
N PHE A 651 -13.80 18.38 -9.28
CA PHE A 651 -14.00 18.77 -10.66
C PHE A 651 -12.79 19.56 -11.23
N VAL A 652 -12.15 20.40 -10.41
CA VAL A 652 -10.90 21.10 -10.79
C VAL A 652 -9.78 20.09 -11.05
N ASP A 653 -9.58 19.13 -10.15
CA ASP A 653 -8.57 18.09 -10.26
C ASP A 653 -8.86 17.22 -11.52
N PHE A 654 -10.10 16.78 -11.71
CA PHE A 654 -10.58 16.10 -12.92
C PHE A 654 -10.27 16.86 -14.23
N LEU A 655 -10.55 18.17 -14.29
CA LEU A 655 -10.24 18.99 -15.46
C LEU A 655 -8.74 19.13 -15.68
N LYS A 656 -7.96 19.35 -14.61
CA LYS A 656 -6.50 19.51 -14.67
C LYS A 656 -5.84 18.29 -15.33
N ASP A 657 -6.26 17.09 -14.95
CA ASP A 657 -5.76 15.84 -15.52
C ASP A 657 -6.26 15.61 -16.96
N ASN A 658 -7.52 15.94 -17.25
CA ASN A 658 -8.14 15.63 -18.55
C ASN A 658 -7.97 16.71 -19.64
N PHE A 659 -7.47 17.92 -19.35
CA PHE A 659 -7.33 18.99 -20.37
C PHE A 659 -6.67 18.50 -21.67
N SER A 660 -5.55 17.77 -21.60
CA SER A 660 -4.85 17.31 -22.80
C SER A 660 -5.63 16.27 -23.62
N ARG A 661 -6.51 15.51 -22.97
CA ARG A 661 -7.43 14.55 -23.60
C ARG A 661 -8.58 15.30 -24.30
N LEU A 662 -9.17 16.26 -23.58
CA LEU A 662 -10.32 17.06 -24.00
C LEU A 662 -9.98 18.01 -25.15
N THR A 663 -8.93 18.83 -25.04
CA THR A 663 -8.49 19.73 -26.13
C THR A 663 -8.19 18.98 -27.43
N ARG A 664 -7.78 17.70 -27.35
CA ARG A 664 -7.52 16.82 -28.50
C ARG A 664 -8.71 15.94 -28.91
N ALA A 665 -9.86 16.03 -28.25
CA ALA A 665 -11.02 15.20 -28.58
C ALA A 665 -11.47 15.45 -30.03
N ILE A 666 -11.53 16.72 -30.46
CA ILE A 666 -11.90 17.14 -31.81
C ILE A 666 -10.91 16.72 -32.91
N ASP A 667 -9.69 16.31 -32.56
CA ASP A 667 -8.67 15.83 -33.51
C ASP A 667 -8.75 14.30 -33.76
N ARG A 668 -9.70 13.60 -33.12
CA ARG A 668 -9.87 12.15 -33.29
C ARG A 668 -10.74 11.80 -34.49
N ASP A 669 -10.45 10.64 -35.09
CA ASP A 669 -11.22 10.13 -36.22
C ASP A 669 -12.64 9.72 -35.80
N PRO A 670 -13.71 10.17 -36.50
CA PRO A 670 -15.08 9.74 -36.26
C PRO A 670 -15.34 8.23 -36.43
N GLY A 671 -14.44 7.49 -37.07
CA GLY A 671 -14.47 6.02 -37.16
C GLY A 671 -13.90 5.30 -35.93
N ILE A 672 -13.15 5.99 -35.06
CA ILE A 672 -12.51 5.41 -33.87
C ILE A 672 -13.31 5.77 -32.62
N GLU A 673 -13.93 4.75 -32.03
CA GLU A 673 -14.63 4.83 -30.75
C GLU A 673 -13.67 4.57 -29.58
N VAL A 674 -13.99 5.09 -28.39
CA VAL A 674 -13.20 4.87 -27.17
C VAL A 674 -13.72 3.62 -26.45
N PRO A 675 -12.91 2.57 -26.24
CA PRO A 675 -13.33 1.42 -25.46
C PRO A 675 -13.41 1.80 -23.96
N VAL A 676 -14.62 1.73 -23.41
CA VAL A 676 -14.94 2.01 -21.99
C VAL A 676 -15.30 0.70 -21.29
N VAL A 677 -14.60 0.38 -20.20
CA VAL A 677 -14.85 -0.86 -19.42
C VAL A 677 -15.81 -0.58 -18.27
N ALA A 678 -17.11 -0.59 -18.55
CA ALA A 678 -18.16 -0.40 -17.54
C ALA A 678 -18.59 -1.75 -16.96
N ASN A 679 -18.47 -1.95 -15.65
CA ASN A 679 -18.90 -3.16 -14.93
C ASN A 679 -18.38 -4.48 -15.53
N GLY A 680 -17.12 -4.48 -16.02
CA GLY A 680 -16.48 -5.62 -16.67
C GLY A 680 -16.85 -5.83 -18.14
N ILE A 681 -17.77 -5.04 -18.69
CA ILE A 681 -18.18 -5.08 -20.10
C ILE A 681 -17.39 -4.02 -20.88
N GLN A 682 -16.69 -4.45 -21.94
CA GLN A 682 -16.06 -3.54 -22.90
C GLN A 682 -17.13 -2.95 -23.83
N LYS A 683 -17.57 -1.72 -23.54
CA LYS A 683 -18.41 -0.90 -24.42
C LYS A 683 -17.50 -0.09 -25.36
N GLY A 684 -17.98 0.31 -26.54
CA GLY A 684 -17.19 1.12 -27.49
C GLY A 684 -16.08 0.35 -28.25
N ILE A 685 -16.22 -0.98 -28.40
CA ILE A 685 -15.47 -1.71 -29.44
C ILE A 685 -16.15 -1.43 -30.78
N SER A 686 -15.42 -0.90 -31.76
CA SER A 686 -15.98 -0.59 -33.07
C SER A 686 -16.63 -1.81 -33.71
N ARG A 687 -17.92 -1.71 -34.01
CA ARG A 687 -18.72 -2.86 -34.46
C ARG A 687 -18.23 -3.47 -35.77
N GLU A 688 -17.60 -2.69 -36.65
CA GLU A 688 -16.90 -3.18 -37.84
C GLU A 688 -15.73 -4.13 -37.51
N LEU A 689 -15.02 -3.92 -36.40
CA LEU A 689 -13.99 -4.86 -35.92
C LEU A 689 -14.65 -6.13 -35.37
N VAL A 690 -15.76 -6.01 -34.64
CA VAL A 690 -16.52 -7.17 -34.12
C VAL A 690 -17.10 -8.00 -35.26
N ASP A 691 -17.71 -7.37 -36.27
CA ASP A 691 -18.37 -8.06 -37.37
C ASP A 691 -17.36 -8.58 -38.42
N SER A 692 -16.20 -7.94 -38.58
CA SER A 692 -15.08 -8.53 -39.36
C SER A 692 -14.38 -9.67 -38.62
N LEU A 693 -14.23 -9.61 -37.29
CA LEU A 693 -13.76 -10.75 -36.48
C LEU A 693 -14.77 -11.91 -36.50
N ARG A 694 -16.08 -11.65 -36.49
CA ARG A 694 -17.12 -12.67 -36.71
C ARG A 694 -17.03 -13.29 -38.10
N THR A 695 -16.83 -12.48 -39.14
CA THR A 695 -16.63 -12.98 -40.51
C THR A 695 -15.40 -13.87 -40.59
N GLN A 696 -14.29 -13.48 -39.94
CA GLN A 696 -13.09 -14.31 -39.82
C GLN A 696 -13.33 -15.58 -38.98
N LEU A 697 -14.23 -15.55 -37.99
CA LEU A 697 -14.60 -16.74 -37.21
C LEU A 697 -15.41 -17.72 -38.06
N ASP A 698 -16.43 -17.25 -38.79
CA ASP A 698 -17.23 -18.05 -39.72
C ASP A 698 -16.35 -18.67 -40.84
N ASP A 699 -15.41 -17.91 -41.40
CA ASP A 699 -14.42 -18.41 -42.36
C ASP A 699 -13.53 -19.51 -41.74
N LYS A 700 -13.17 -19.36 -40.46
CA LYS A 700 -12.35 -20.34 -39.72
C LYS A 700 -13.14 -21.61 -39.41
N ASP A 701 -14.37 -21.49 -38.93
CA ASP A 701 -15.23 -22.64 -38.62
C ASP A 701 -15.60 -23.42 -39.90
N GLN A 702 -15.86 -22.73 -41.03
CA GLN A 702 -15.99 -23.39 -42.33
C GLN A 702 -14.70 -24.12 -42.75
N SER A 703 -13.52 -23.53 -42.51
CA SER A 703 -12.25 -24.19 -42.79
C SER A 703 -11.98 -25.40 -41.88
N LEU A 704 -12.47 -25.36 -40.64
CA LEU A 704 -12.31 -26.40 -39.63
C LEU A 704 -13.26 -27.58 -39.91
N GLN A 705 -14.55 -27.32 -40.14
CA GLN A 705 -15.51 -28.33 -40.60
C GLN A 705 -15.06 -29.03 -41.88
N LYS A 706 -14.44 -28.29 -42.81
CA LYS A 706 -13.85 -28.86 -44.02
C LYS A 706 -12.69 -29.80 -43.68
N ALA A 707 -11.76 -29.37 -42.82
CA ALA A 707 -10.63 -30.20 -42.37
C ALA A 707 -11.08 -31.46 -41.61
N GLU A 708 -12.12 -31.38 -40.78
CA GLU A 708 -12.76 -32.53 -40.14
C GLU A 708 -13.39 -33.49 -41.16
N SER A 709 -14.07 -32.96 -42.18
CA SER A 709 -14.63 -33.78 -43.26
C SER A 709 -13.54 -34.48 -44.08
N ASP A 710 -12.44 -33.79 -44.38
CA ASP A 710 -11.28 -34.37 -45.07
C ASP A 710 -10.62 -35.46 -44.20
N LEU A 711 -10.45 -35.22 -42.89
CA LEU A 711 -9.99 -36.21 -41.91
C LEU A 711 -10.86 -37.46 -41.91
N LEU A 712 -12.18 -37.33 -41.83
CA LEU A 712 -13.11 -38.46 -41.91
C LEU A 712 -12.98 -39.23 -43.24
N THR A 713 -12.70 -38.56 -44.36
CA THR A 713 -12.39 -39.30 -45.61
C THR A 713 -11.03 -40.00 -45.56
N LEU A 714 -10.02 -39.43 -44.91
CA LEU A 714 -8.71 -40.04 -44.73
C LEU A 714 -8.78 -41.25 -43.80
N GLU A 715 -9.49 -41.18 -42.68
CA GLU A 715 -9.75 -42.33 -41.80
C GLU A 715 -10.49 -43.44 -42.54
N ARG A 716 -11.50 -43.10 -43.35
CA ARG A 716 -12.21 -44.11 -44.16
C ARG A 716 -11.30 -44.75 -45.22
N LYS A 717 -10.41 -43.99 -45.85
CA LYS A 717 -9.38 -44.51 -46.77
C LYS A 717 -8.37 -45.39 -46.03
N LEU A 718 -7.91 -44.99 -44.85
CA LEU A 718 -6.98 -45.75 -44.03
C LEU A 718 -7.58 -47.07 -43.55
N GLY A 719 -8.85 -47.07 -43.14
CA GLY A 719 -9.60 -48.29 -42.80
C GLY A 719 -9.80 -49.22 -44.00
N GLN A 720 -10.02 -48.67 -45.19
CA GLN A 720 -10.09 -49.41 -46.46
C GLN A 720 -8.75 -50.10 -46.76
N GLU A 721 -7.65 -49.34 -46.78
CA GLU A 721 -6.28 -49.85 -47.00
C GLU A 721 -5.88 -50.90 -45.96
N GLN A 722 -6.22 -50.70 -44.67
CA GLN A 722 -5.97 -51.70 -43.63
C GLN A 722 -6.79 -52.98 -43.83
N ALA A 723 -8.03 -52.90 -44.30
CA ALA A 723 -8.86 -54.06 -44.60
C ALA A 723 -8.34 -54.82 -45.83
N ASP A 724 -7.92 -54.12 -46.87
CA ASP A 724 -7.38 -54.72 -48.10
C ASP A 724 -5.96 -55.27 -47.89
N HIS A 725 -5.14 -54.67 -47.03
CA HIS A 725 -3.89 -55.27 -46.53
C HIS A 725 -4.13 -56.54 -45.70
N ARG A 726 -5.19 -56.61 -44.88
CA ARG A 726 -5.55 -57.86 -44.17
C ARG A 726 -5.94 -58.95 -45.15
N ARG A 727 -6.80 -58.65 -46.12
CA ARG A 727 -7.20 -59.59 -47.21
C ARG A 727 -5.99 -60.08 -48.02
N ALA A 728 -5.07 -59.19 -48.37
CA ALA A 728 -3.84 -59.54 -49.08
C ALA A 728 -2.95 -60.49 -48.25
N LYS A 729 -2.80 -60.22 -46.95
CA LYS A 729 -2.06 -61.09 -46.01
C LYS A 729 -2.72 -62.45 -45.85
N GLU A 730 -4.05 -62.50 -45.71
CA GLU A 730 -4.84 -63.73 -45.60
C GLU A 730 -4.69 -64.59 -46.88
N SER A 731 -4.89 -63.98 -48.06
CA SER A 731 -4.67 -64.61 -49.37
C SER A 731 -3.26 -65.18 -49.50
N ALA A 732 -2.23 -64.40 -49.13
CA ALA A 732 -0.84 -64.87 -49.12
C ALA A 732 -0.62 -66.05 -48.18
N THR A 733 -1.24 -66.08 -46.99
CA THR A 733 -1.14 -67.25 -46.08
C THR A 733 -1.86 -68.49 -46.62
N VAL A 734 -2.97 -68.32 -47.36
CA VAL A 734 -3.67 -69.43 -48.02
C VAL A 734 -2.79 -70.02 -49.12
N GLU A 735 -2.23 -69.21 -50.03
CA GLU A 735 -1.36 -69.72 -51.09
C GLU A 735 -0.06 -70.32 -50.52
N LEU A 736 0.50 -69.77 -49.43
CA LEU A 736 1.65 -70.35 -48.74
C LEU A 736 1.32 -71.73 -48.12
N SER A 737 0.11 -71.93 -47.58
CA SER A 737 -0.34 -73.24 -47.09
C SER A 737 -0.59 -74.25 -48.23
N ARG A 738 -1.06 -73.78 -49.39
CA ARG A 738 -1.20 -74.58 -50.62
C ARG A 738 0.16 -74.99 -51.20
N ILE A 739 1.13 -74.07 -51.22
CA ILE A 739 2.52 -74.37 -51.63
C ILE A 739 3.12 -75.43 -50.69
N LYS A 740 2.87 -75.35 -49.38
CA LYS A 740 3.29 -76.39 -48.42
C LYS A 740 2.67 -77.76 -48.73
N SER A 741 1.36 -77.85 -48.96
CA SER A 741 0.72 -79.16 -49.23
C SER A 741 1.14 -79.78 -50.58
N VAL A 742 1.44 -78.95 -51.59
CA VAL A 742 2.07 -79.41 -52.84
C VAL A 742 3.49 -79.93 -52.58
N ASN A 743 4.28 -79.24 -51.75
CA ASN A 743 5.65 -79.66 -51.43
C ASN A 743 5.67 -80.97 -50.60
N GLU A 744 4.74 -81.14 -49.65
CA GLU A 744 4.54 -82.41 -48.94
C GLU A 744 4.13 -83.56 -49.88
N ALA A 745 3.25 -83.30 -50.85
CA ALA A 745 2.87 -84.29 -51.85
C ALA A 745 4.05 -84.70 -52.73
N LEU A 746 4.91 -83.74 -53.09
CA LEU A 746 6.14 -83.99 -53.85
C LEU A 746 7.17 -84.79 -53.03
N GLN A 747 7.29 -84.51 -51.72
CA GLN A 747 8.13 -85.31 -50.81
C GLN A 747 7.65 -86.76 -50.71
N ARG A 748 6.34 -87.01 -50.55
CA ARG A 748 5.77 -88.37 -50.53
C ARG A 748 5.97 -89.12 -51.87
N HIS A 749 5.94 -88.41 -53.00
CA HIS A 749 6.31 -89.00 -54.29
C HIS A 749 7.80 -89.38 -54.34
N HIS A 750 8.68 -88.53 -53.81
CA HIS A 750 10.11 -88.82 -53.76
C HIS A 750 10.42 -89.99 -52.81
N GLU A 751 9.79 -90.07 -51.65
CA GLU A 751 9.90 -91.20 -50.71
C GLU A 751 9.45 -92.53 -51.34
N THR A 752 8.41 -92.52 -52.18
CA THR A 752 7.92 -93.74 -52.85
C THR A 752 8.77 -94.16 -54.06
N GLU A 753 9.48 -93.24 -54.73
CA GLU A 753 10.55 -93.61 -55.67
C GLU A 753 11.80 -94.14 -54.95
N VAL A 754 12.22 -93.49 -53.86
CA VAL A 754 13.35 -93.95 -53.03
C VAL A 754 13.07 -95.34 -52.45
N SER A 755 11.82 -95.66 -52.07
CA SER A 755 11.44 -97.00 -51.63
C SER A 755 11.67 -98.07 -52.71
N LYS A 756 11.21 -97.83 -53.95
CA LYS A 756 11.42 -98.79 -55.06
C LYS A 756 12.90 -99.06 -55.33
N ILE A 757 13.71 -98.00 -55.35
CA ILE A 757 15.17 -98.12 -55.53
C ILE A 757 15.82 -98.92 -54.38
N ARG A 758 15.22 -98.86 -53.18
CA ARG A 758 15.64 -99.66 -52.01
C ARG A 758 15.28 -101.13 -52.18
N ASP A 759 14.03 -101.43 -52.57
CA ASP A 759 13.53 -102.79 -52.78
C ASP A 759 14.34 -103.53 -53.87
N ASP A 760 14.64 -102.85 -54.98
CA ASP A 760 15.51 -103.37 -56.06
C ASP A 760 16.93 -103.70 -55.53
N ASN A 761 17.50 -102.83 -54.70
CA ASN A 761 18.84 -103.01 -54.12
C ASN A 761 18.89 -104.13 -53.07
N ASP A 762 17.83 -104.30 -52.26
CA ASP A 762 17.73 -105.39 -51.29
C ASP A 762 17.64 -106.76 -51.98
N THR A 763 16.98 -106.86 -53.15
CA THR A 763 16.99 -108.11 -53.93
C THR A 763 18.38 -108.46 -54.48
N ALA A 764 19.19 -107.45 -54.82
CA ALA A 764 20.59 -107.64 -55.24
C ALA A 764 21.47 -108.09 -54.05
N MET A 765 21.33 -107.46 -52.88
CA MET A 765 22.05 -107.85 -51.67
C MET A 765 21.71 -109.28 -51.21
N GLN A 766 20.45 -109.73 -51.31
CA GLN A 766 20.09 -111.10 -50.99
C GLN A 766 20.78 -112.15 -51.88
N ARG A 767 21.15 -111.80 -53.12
CA ARG A 767 21.91 -112.69 -54.00
C ARG A 767 23.36 -112.83 -53.53
N ILE A 768 24.01 -111.70 -53.26
CA ILE A 768 25.40 -111.62 -52.75
C ILE A 768 25.53 -112.30 -51.38
N ASN A 769 24.55 -112.13 -50.49
CA ASN A 769 24.64 -112.68 -49.13
C ASN A 769 24.63 -114.22 -49.11
N ARG A 770 23.93 -114.87 -50.05
CA ARG A 770 23.97 -116.34 -50.22
C ARG A 770 25.35 -116.86 -50.63
N GLU A 771 26.08 -116.09 -51.44
CA GLU A 771 27.43 -116.44 -51.88
C GLU A 771 28.43 -116.36 -50.70
N HIS A 772 28.31 -115.33 -49.85
CA HIS A 772 29.11 -115.21 -48.61
C HIS A 772 28.78 -116.30 -47.58
N GLN A 773 27.52 -116.70 -47.45
CA GLN A 773 27.09 -117.64 -46.40
C GLN A 773 27.70 -119.05 -46.57
N ILE A 774 28.04 -119.43 -47.81
CA ILE A 774 28.77 -120.67 -48.12
C ILE A 774 30.25 -120.57 -47.68
N ALA A 775 30.88 -119.41 -47.83
CA ALA A 775 32.28 -119.21 -47.46
C ALA A 775 32.51 -119.20 -45.93
N ILE A 776 31.51 -118.79 -45.14
CA ILE A 776 31.62 -118.71 -43.67
C ILE A 776 31.73 -120.10 -43.02
N GLN A 777 30.92 -121.08 -43.46
CA GLN A 777 30.91 -122.44 -42.87
C GLN A 777 32.24 -123.19 -43.05
N GLU A 778 33.02 -122.86 -44.09
CA GLU A 778 34.34 -123.42 -44.35
C GLU A 778 35.42 -122.83 -43.42
N LEU A 779 35.24 -121.59 -42.95
CA LEU A 779 36.13 -120.92 -41.99
C LEU A 779 35.87 -121.34 -40.54
N GLU A 780 34.60 -121.47 -40.14
CA GLU A 780 34.21 -121.85 -38.77
C GLU A 780 34.81 -123.21 -38.35
N LYS A 781 34.80 -124.20 -39.26
CA LYS A 781 35.41 -125.52 -39.03
C LYS A 781 36.91 -125.46 -38.72
N ARG A 782 37.64 -124.52 -39.32
CA ARG A 782 39.10 -124.39 -39.14
C ARG A 782 39.44 -123.73 -37.81
N ILE A 783 38.63 -122.78 -37.36
CA ILE A 783 38.85 -122.02 -36.12
C ILE A 783 38.54 -122.86 -34.87
N LEU A 784 37.51 -123.72 -34.92
CA LEU A 784 37.14 -124.58 -33.78
C LEU A 784 38.30 -125.47 -33.31
N HIS A 785 39.07 -126.03 -34.25
CA HIS A 785 40.19 -126.93 -33.96
C HIS A 785 41.31 -126.23 -33.18
N VAL A 786 41.74 -125.05 -33.66
CA VAL A 786 42.80 -124.24 -33.05
C VAL A 786 42.41 -123.71 -31.66
N ARG A 787 41.11 -123.50 -31.40
CA ARG A 787 40.63 -123.03 -30.10
C ARG A 787 40.78 -124.08 -28.99
N GLN A 788 40.66 -125.38 -29.32
CA GLN A 788 40.75 -126.45 -28.32
C GLN A 788 42.18 -126.64 -27.79
N GLU A 789 43.18 -126.59 -28.67
CA GLU A 789 44.60 -126.74 -28.28
C GLU A 789 45.06 -125.64 -27.30
N ALA A 790 44.52 -124.42 -27.45
CA ALA A 790 44.87 -123.27 -26.61
C ALA A 790 44.32 -123.37 -25.16
N ASP A 791 43.14 -123.97 -24.96
CA ASP A 791 42.54 -124.13 -23.64
C ASP A 791 43.17 -125.29 -22.84
N ASP A 792 43.53 -126.40 -23.49
CA ASP A 792 44.10 -127.59 -22.82
C ASP A 792 45.48 -127.30 -22.20
N ASP A 793 46.36 -126.57 -22.88
CA ASP A 793 47.65 -126.16 -22.32
C ASP A 793 47.52 -125.07 -21.25
N ALA A 794 46.53 -124.18 -21.38
CA ALA A 794 46.20 -123.21 -20.32
C ALA A 794 45.75 -123.90 -19.02
N MET A 795 45.15 -125.09 -19.10
CA MET A 795 44.75 -125.86 -17.91
C MET A 795 45.93 -126.56 -17.21
N LYS A 796 47.00 -126.94 -17.94
CA LYS A 796 48.16 -127.65 -17.37
C LYS A 796 48.97 -126.83 -16.38
N VAL A 797 49.21 -125.54 -16.67
CA VAL A 797 50.11 -124.70 -15.87
C VAL A 797 49.43 -124.09 -14.63
N ARG A 798 48.15 -123.70 -14.72
CA ARG A 798 47.36 -123.19 -13.57
C ARG A 798 47.49 -124.08 -12.33
N ARG A 799 47.38 -125.41 -12.52
CA ARG A 799 47.44 -126.43 -11.46
C ARG A 799 48.75 -126.48 -10.66
N ARG A 800 49.84 -125.83 -11.10
CA ARG A 800 51.08 -125.71 -10.32
C ARG A 800 51.23 -124.37 -9.60
N ASN A 801 50.94 -123.25 -10.27
CA ASN A 801 51.12 -121.94 -9.65
C ASN A 801 50.07 -121.65 -8.58
N ASP A 802 48.83 -122.14 -8.73
CA ASP A 802 47.79 -121.99 -7.71
C ASP A 802 48.09 -122.79 -6.42
N ALA A 803 48.98 -123.80 -6.48
CA ALA A 803 49.25 -124.69 -5.36
C ALA A 803 50.03 -124.02 -4.21
N GLU A 804 50.90 -123.06 -4.51
CA GLU A 804 51.64 -122.30 -3.48
C GLU A 804 50.93 -120.98 -3.10
N ILE A 805 50.02 -120.47 -3.94
CA ILE A 805 49.07 -119.41 -3.56
C ILE A 805 48.14 -119.87 -2.42
N ALA A 806 47.86 -121.17 -2.31
CA ALA A 806 47.01 -121.74 -1.27
C ALA A 806 47.57 -121.56 0.16
N ASP A 807 48.88 -121.67 0.36
CA ASP A 807 49.46 -121.75 1.70
C ASP A 807 49.47 -120.39 2.42
N LEU A 808 49.76 -119.30 1.69
CA LEU A 808 49.61 -117.93 2.20
C LEU A 808 48.15 -117.56 2.54
N LYS A 809 47.15 -118.20 1.93
CA LYS A 809 45.75 -118.02 2.32
C LYS A 809 45.42 -118.69 3.65
N SER A 810 45.96 -119.87 3.93
CA SER A 810 45.62 -120.66 5.14
C SER A 810 45.67 -119.84 6.44
N ASN A 811 46.67 -118.96 6.58
CA ASN A 811 46.88 -118.20 7.81
C ASN A 811 46.28 -116.78 7.79
N LEU A 812 46.12 -116.14 6.63
CA LEU A 812 45.40 -114.86 6.52
C LEU A 812 43.88 -115.06 6.66
N GLN A 813 43.35 -116.05 5.94
CA GLN A 813 41.93 -116.40 5.93
C GLN A 813 41.45 -116.79 7.34
N ARG A 814 42.29 -117.46 8.14
CA ARG A 814 41.92 -117.88 9.51
C ARG A 814 41.97 -116.77 10.57
N LEU A 815 42.55 -115.61 10.26
CA LEU A 815 42.45 -114.39 11.10
C LEU A 815 41.34 -113.46 10.63
N GLU A 816 41.01 -113.45 9.33
CA GLU A 816 39.72 -112.92 8.88
C GLU A 816 38.54 -113.76 9.37
N GLU A 817 38.65 -115.07 9.56
CA GLU A 817 37.53 -115.89 10.08
C GLU A 817 37.09 -115.51 11.52
N SER A 818 37.90 -114.77 12.28
CA SER A 818 37.49 -114.14 13.54
C SER A 818 36.65 -112.85 13.38
N LEU A 819 36.64 -112.20 12.20
CA LEU A 819 35.85 -110.99 11.93
C LEU A 819 34.76 -111.22 10.86
N ALA A 820 35.08 -111.95 9.78
CA ALA A 820 34.15 -112.28 8.69
C ALA A 820 33.03 -113.24 9.13
N LYS A 821 33.25 -114.06 10.17
CA LYS A 821 32.15 -114.83 10.79
C LYS A 821 31.12 -113.92 11.50
N ALA A 822 31.45 -112.65 11.75
CA ALA A 822 30.52 -111.65 12.29
C ALA A 822 29.92 -110.72 11.21
N SER A 823 30.10 -111.00 9.91
CA SER A 823 29.53 -110.19 8.82
C SER A 823 29.05 -110.97 7.58
N ARG A 824 29.26 -112.30 7.51
CA ARG A 824 28.54 -113.13 6.53
C ARG A 824 27.08 -113.33 6.93
N ASP A 825 26.81 -113.23 8.22
CA ASP A 825 25.53 -112.74 8.70
C ASP A 825 25.40 -111.25 8.33
N HIS A 826 24.45 -110.98 7.43
CA HIS A 826 23.24 -110.29 7.88
C HIS A 826 23.51 -108.94 8.60
N ILE A 827 23.97 -107.85 7.96
CA ILE A 827 23.98 -107.41 6.53
C ILE A 827 23.98 -108.58 5.48
N GLN A 828 23.72 -109.54 4.55
CA GLN A 828 22.55 -110.05 3.72
C GLN A 828 21.85 -109.04 2.77
N ASP A 829 21.64 -107.81 3.20
CA ASP A 829 20.38 -107.09 3.00
C ASP A 829 20.55 -105.84 2.08
N LEU A 830 19.74 -105.52 1.04
CA LEU A 830 18.27 -105.71 0.80
C LEU A 830 17.73 -106.98 1.43
N GLN A 831 17.12 -106.87 2.62
CA GLN A 831 16.26 -105.80 3.18
C GLN A 831 16.89 -104.53 3.85
N THR A 832 18.08 -104.09 3.41
CA THR A 832 18.57 -102.69 3.39
C THR A 832 19.36 -102.48 2.07
N ALA A 833 20.58 -101.93 2.03
CA ALA A 833 21.50 -101.60 0.90
C ALA A 833 21.05 -101.44 -0.60
N HIS A 834 20.14 -102.23 -1.16
CA HIS A 834 19.41 -101.95 -2.42
C HIS A 834 18.00 -101.39 -2.14
N GLU A 835 17.55 -101.37 -0.89
CA GLU A 835 17.20 -100.08 -0.30
C GLU A 835 18.52 -99.37 0.08
N GLU A 836 19.09 -98.54 -0.79
CA GLU A 836 18.43 -97.92 -1.94
C GLU A 836 19.51 -97.43 -2.95
N TYR A 837 19.32 -97.34 -4.27
CA TYR A 837 18.11 -97.18 -5.09
C TYR A 837 17.34 -95.87 -4.85
N SER A 838 17.79 -95.15 -3.82
CA SER A 838 17.81 -93.73 -3.61
C SER A 838 19.30 -93.39 -3.66
N THR A 839 20.12 -93.87 -2.71
CA THR A 839 21.57 -93.54 -2.56
C THR A 839 22.45 -93.51 -3.82
N LYS A 840 22.19 -94.34 -4.85
CA LYS A 840 22.84 -94.29 -6.20
C LYS A 840 21.89 -94.54 -7.38
N LEU A 841 20.61 -94.20 -7.17
CA LEU A 841 19.61 -93.81 -8.19
C LEU A 841 19.36 -92.29 -8.17
N GLU A 842 19.76 -91.60 -7.09
CA GLU A 842 20.77 -90.54 -7.14
C GLU A 842 21.87 -90.89 -8.17
N ARG A 843 23.16 -91.01 -7.79
CA ARG A 843 24.30 -90.80 -8.72
C ARG A 843 24.16 -89.45 -9.48
N LEU A 844 23.33 -88.55 -8.96
CA LEU A 844 22.74 -87.44 -9.71
C LEU A 844 22.91 -86.07 -9.04
N GLU A 845 23.16 -86.02 -7.73
CA GLU A 845 23.83 -84.89 -7.05
C GLU A 845 25.33 -84.82 -7.49
N ALA A 846 25.59 -84.95 -8.79
CA ALA A 846 26.87 -85.36 -9.36
C ALA A 846 27.20 -84.73 -10.74
N ARG A 847 26.70 -85.27 -11.87
CA ARG A 847 26.93 -84.68 -13.22
C ARG A 847 25.74 -83.90 -13.79
N ALA A 848 24.57 -84.03 -13.16
CA ALA A 848 23.65 -82.90 -13.04
C ALA A 848 24.15 -81.88 -11.98
N SER A 849 25.28 -82.17 -11.30
CA SER A 849 26.01 -81.22 -10.45
C SER A 849 27.31 -80.64 -11.09
N ARG A 850 27.95 -79.73 -10.37
CA ARG A 850 28.37 -78.36 -10.79
C ARG A 850 27.28 -77.56 -11.53
N ALA A 851 26.32 -78.20 -12.19
CA ALA A 851 25.00 -77.62 -12.46
C ALA A 851 24.09 -77.55 -11.21
N GLU A 852 24.50 -78.19 -10.10
CA GLU A 852 23.93 -78.06 -8.76
C GLU A 852 24.82 -77.21 -7.84
N GLU A 853 26.04 -76.85 -8.26
CA GLU A 853 26.74 -75.63 -7.80
C GLU A 853 26.04 -74.39 -8.41
N LYS A 854 25.53 -74.51 -9.65
CA LYS A 854 24.51 -73.59 -10.19
C LYS A 854 23.11 -73.75 -9.58
N ALA A 855 22.90 -74.75 -8.73
CA ALA A 855 21.72 -74.81 -7.86
C ALA A 855 22.03 -74.38 -6.42
N GLU A 856 23.26 -74.41 -5.90
CA GLU A 856 23.62 -73.85 -4.58
C GLU A 856 23.33 -72.33 -4.53
N GLU A 857 23.51 -71.58 -5.63
CA GLU A 857 23.01 -70.18 -5.73
C GLU A 857 21.56 -70.04 -6.26
N ALA A 858 20.90 -71.14 -6.60
CA ALA A 858 19.44 -71.20 -6.68
C ALA A 858 18.81 -71.55 -5.31
N GLU A 859 19.52 -72.27 -4.46
CA GLU A 859 19.24 -72.58 -3.05
C GLU A 859 19.47 -71.33 -2.21
N GLY A 860 20.51 -70.55 -2.52
CA GLY A 860 20.62 -69.14 -2.14
C GLY A 860 19.47 -68.23 -2.64
N ARG A 861 18.54 -68.74 -3.45
CA ARG A 861 17.23 -68.11 -3.74
C ARG A 861 16.04 -68.86 -3.12
N ALA A 862 16.13 -70.16 -2.87
CA ALA A 862 15.16 -70.91 -2.07
C ALA A 862 15.15 -70.43 -0.61
N ASP A 863 16.32 -70.33 0.03
CA ASP A 863 16.51 -69.86 1.40
C ASP A 863 16.14 -68.37 1.59
N ARG A 864 16.14 -67.58 0.52
CA ARG A 864 15.55 -66.23 0.52
C ARG A 864 14.04 -66.24 0.27
N ALA A 865 13.55 -66.99 -0.72
CA ALA A 865 12.12 -67.07 -1.01
C ALA A 865 11.31 -67.72 0.13
N GLU A 866 11.81 -68.76 0.78
CA GLU A 866 11.08 -69.47 1.84
C GLU A 866 11.22 -68.80 3.22
N ARG A 867 12.29 -68.02 3.48
CA ARG A 867 12.33 -67.12 4.64
C ARG A 867 11.49 -65.86 4.44
N GLU A 868 11.68 -65.11 3.36
CA GLU A 868 11.02 -63.82 3.19
C GLU A 868 9.50 -63.92 3.01
N MET A 869 8.96 -64.97 2.38
CA MET A 869 7.49 -65.14 2.24
C MET A 869 6.81 -65.73 3.47
N ARG A 870 7.42 -66.68 4.20
CA ARG A 870 6.90 -67.05 5.54
C ARG A 870 7.01 -65.88 6.53
N GLU A 871 8.01 -65.01 6.38
CA GLU A 871 8.02 -63.74 7.10
C GLU A 871 7.06 -62.68 6.55
N ALA A 872 6.65 -62.72 5.27
CA ALA A 872 5.55 -61.88 4.78
C ALA A 872 4.22 -62.27 5.47
N GLU A 873 3.98 -63.57 5.63
CA GLU A 873 2.88 -64.09 6.47
C GLU A 873 3.06 -63.69 7.94
N SER A 874 4.30 -63.67 8.49
CA SER A 874 4.53 -63.13 9.84
C SER A 874 4.38 -61.60 9.93
N ARG A 875 4.63 -60.83 8.87
CA ARG A 875 4.49 -59.37 8.84
C ARG A 875 3.03 -58.95 8.73
N ALA A 876 2.16 -59.79 8.16
CA ALA A 876 0.72 -59.70 8.38
C ALA A 876 0.35 -59.81 9.87
N THR A 877 0.99 -60.70 10.64
CA THR A 877 0.78 -60.85 12.10
C THR A 877 1.56 -59.86 12.99
N LYS A 878 2.41 -58.98 12.42
CA LYS A 878 3.16 -57.96 13.19
C LYS A 878 2.91 -56.52 12.75
N ALA A 879 1.89 -56.31 11.91
CA ALA A 879 1.10 -55.08 11.94
C ALA A 879 0.55 -54.75 13.35
N GLU A 880 0.52 -55.71 14.28
CA GLU A 880 0.09 -55.54 15.68
C GLU A 880 1.19 -55.01 16.65
N LYS A 881 2.45 -54.88 16.20
CA LYS A 881 3.54 -54.21 16.95
C LYS A 881 4.45 -53.44 15.99
N ILE A 882 4.29 -52.13 15.76
CA ILE A 882 3.74 -51.07 16.62
C ILE A 882 4.47 -50.95 17.97
N LEU A 883 4.69 -49.70 18.40
CA LEU A 883 4.99 -49.23 19.75
C LEU A 883 6.36 -49.51 20.41
N LEU A 884 7.07 -50.62 20.17
CA LEU A 884 8.10 -51.01 21.15
C LEU A 884 9.40 -50.18 21.16
N GLU A 885 10.09 -49.98 20.03
CA GLU A 885 11.34 -49.19 19.99
C GLU A 885 11.47 -48.48 18.63
N LYS A 886 11.50 -47.16 18.41
CA LYS A 886 11.42 -45.93 19.23
C LYS A 886 12.53 -45.63 20.25
N ASP A 887 13.15 -46.64 20.85
CA ASP A 887 13.94 -46.48 22.08
C ASP A 887 15.46 -46.69 21.87
N LYS A 888 15.90 -46.91 20.62
CA LYS A 888 17.32 -46.94 20.20
C LYS A 888 17.48 -46.30 18.80
N ALA A 889 17.61 -44.99 18.61
CA ALA A 889 18.07 -43.93 19.52
C ALA A 889 19.54 -44.08 19.98
N GLN A 890 20.28 -42.97 19.94
CA GLN A 890 21.44 -42.68 20.80
C GLN A 890 22.71 -43.55 20.71
N GLN A 891 22.90 -44.43 19.71
CA GLN A 891 24.15 -45.18 19.53
C GLN A 891 24.66 -45.16 18.09
N ALA A 892 25.97 -44.99 17.91
CA ALA A 892 26.70 -44.93 16.64
C ALA A 892 26.36 -43.77 15.67
N ILE A 893 25.95 -42.63 16.23
CA ILE A 893 26.79 -41.43 16.06
C ILE A 893 28.03 -41.62 16.95
N GLN A 894 29.18 -41.03 16.60
CA GLN A 894 30.32 -40.82 17.51
C GLN A 894 31.22 -42.04 17.84
N VAL A 895 31.68 -42.80 16.83
CA VAL A 895 32.80 -43.77 17.01
C VAL A 895 33.87 -43.59 15.92
N GLU A 896 34.05 -44.51 14.97
CA GLU A 896 35.25 -44.58 14.14
C GLU A 896 35.23 -43.71 12.86
N LEU A 897 35.34 -42.39 13.08
CA LEU A 897 36.18 -41.52 12.24
C LEU A 897 37.67 -41.65 12.63
N ASP A 898 37.94 -42.21 13.81
CA ASP A 898 39.16 -41.98 14.60
C ASP A 898 40.13 -43.18 14.73
N ASP A 899 39.96 -44.26 13.94
CA ASP A 899 40.99 -45.29 13.66
C ASP A 899 41.10 -45.49 12.12
N LEU A 900 41.48 -44.51 11.28
CA LEU A 900 42.56 -43.52 11.41
C LEU A 900 43.95 -44.15 11.60
N LEU A 901 44.85 -43.93 10.64
CA LEU A 901 46.32 -44.07 10.75
C LEU A 901 46.93 -45.42 11.23
N MET A 902 46.12 -46.43 11.56
CA MET A 902 46.55 -47.70 12.14
C MET A 902 46.05 -48.87 11.27
N VAL A 903 46.71 -49.27 10.18
CA VAL A 903 48.17 -49.29 9.98
C VAL A 903 48.55 -48.74 8.60
N LEU A 904 49.16 -47.56 8.59
CA LEU A 904 49.90 -47.01 7.45
C LEU A 904 51.34 -47.55 7.35
N GLY A 905 51.79 -48.35 8.33
CA GLY A 905 53.21 -48.61 8.59
C GLY A 905 53.79 -49.96 8.14
N ASP A 906 53.09 -51.08 8.36
CA ASP A 906 53.79 -52.37 8.51
C ASP A 906 54.39 -52.94 7.20
N LEU A 907 53.72 -52.73 6.07
CA LEU A 907 53.98 -53.49 4.84
C LEU A 907 53.67 -52.62 3.59
N GLU A 908 54.59 -51.85 2.99
CA GLU A 908 56.07 -51.95 2.98
C GLU A 908 56.61 -53.35 2.64
N GLU A 909 55.72 -54.30 2.29
CA GLU A 909 55.94 -55.75 2.36
C GLU A 909 57.10 -56.26 1.50
N LYS A 910 57.29 -55.59 0.38
CA LYS A 910 58.08 -56.03 -0.78
C LYS A 910 59.03 -54.96 -1.29
N ARG A 911 58.80 -53.67 -1.00
CA ARG A 911 59.83 -52.60 -1.07
C ARG A 911 61.10 -52.99 -0.29
N THR A 912 60.95 -53.81 0.75
CA THR A 912 62.06 -54.43 1.50
C THR A 912 62.57 -55.78 0.97
N LYS A 913 61.79 -56.52 0.15
CA LYS A 913 62.19 -57.82 -0.44
C LYS A 913 62.93 -57.66 -1.76
N ASP A 914 62.54 -56.70 -2.60
CA ASP A 914 63.30 -56.38 -3.82
C ASP A 914 64.66 -55.75 -3.46
N LYS A 915 64.69 -54.89 -2.44
CA LYS A 915 65.94 -54.42 -1.79
C LYS A 915 66.80 -55.54 -1.16
N LYS A 916 66.25 -56.75 -0.93
CA LYS A 916 67.02 -57.94 -0.51
C LYS A 916 67.52 -58.78 -1.70
N ARG A 917 66.71 -58.94 -2.76
CA ARG A 917 67.11 -59.74 -3.93
C ARG A 917 68.23 -59.05 -4.73
N LEU A 918 68.17 -57.73 -4.89
CA LEU A 918 69.23 -56.97 -5.57
C LEU A 918 70.50 -56.86 -4.71
N LYS A 919 70.39 -56.71 -3.38
CA LYS A 919 71.56 -56.84 -2.48
C LYS A 919 72.21 -58.23 -2.47
N SER A 920 71.53 -59.29 -2.92
CA SER A 920 72.15 -60.61 -3.11
C SER A 920 72.94 -60.76 -4.42
N LEU A 921 72.89 -59.75 -5.31
CA LEU A 921 73.68 -59.66 -6.54
C LEU A 921 74.71 -58.51 -6.53
N GLY A 922 74.58 -57.54 -5.62
CA GLY A 922 75.68 -56.66 -5.20
C GLY A 922 75.64 -55.21 -5.64
N GLU A 923 74.59 -54.76 -6.33
CA GLU A 923 74.47 -53.38 -6.84
C GLU A 923 73.23 -52.65 -6.26
N GLU A 924 73.26 -51.31 -6.31
CA GLU A 924 72.30 -50.45 -5.59
C GLU A 924 71.07 -50.09 -6.43
N VAL A 925 69.89 -50.07 -5.77
CA VAL A 925 68.61 -49.66 -6.35
C VAL A 925 67.78 -48.88 -5.31
N SER A 926 67.41 -47.65 -5.67
CA SER A 926 66.30 -46.84 -5.13
C SER A 926 66.04 -45.76 -6.19
N ASP A 927 64.92 -45.74 -6.92
CA ASP A 927 63.52 -45.51 -6.51
C ASP A 927 63.26 -44.03 -6.19
N ALA A 928 62.54 -43.36 -7.10
CA ALA A 928 61.65 -42.22 -6.88
C ALA A 928 60.39 -42.53 -7.71
N GLU A 929 59.20 -42.71 -7.12
CA GLU A 929 58.37 -41.73 -6.41
C GLU A 929 57.81 -40.70 -7.42
N ASP A 930 56.53 -40.78 -7.83
CA ASP A 930 55.26 -40.56 -7.07
C ASP A 930 54.84 -39.08 -7.11
N GLU A 931 53.95 -38.75 -8.07
CA GLU A 931 53.21 -37.48 -8.23
C GLU A 931 52.12 -37.71 -9.32
N ASP A 932 50.90 -37.18 -9.28
CA ASP A 932 50.04 -36.84 -8.14
C ASP A 932 48.56 -36.68 -8.63
N ALA A 933 47.59 -36.71 -7.70
CA ALA A 933 46.16 -36.36 -7.85
C ALA A 933 45.31 -37.04 -8.96
#